data_AF-A0A7T1MAP5-F1
#
_entry.id   AF-A0A7T1MAP5-F1
#
_cell.length_a   1.000
_cell.length_b   1.000
_cell.length_c   1.000
_cell.angle_alpha   90.00
_cell.angle_beta   90.00
_cell.angle_gamma   90.00
#
_symmetry.space_group_name_H-M   'P 1'
#
loop_
_entity.id
_entity.type
_entity.pdbx_description
1 polymer ?
#
loop_
_entity_poly.entity_id
_entity_poly.type
_entity_poly.pdbx_seq_one_letter_code
_entity_poly.pdbx_strand_id
1 'polypeptide(L)'
;MSQSQPHARLHPRTIEAVKERADIVDVVGEHVVLKKKGREFVGICPFHDDKSPSMTVSPAKQFYYCFSCGAGGNAIKFLMELQRTSFSEVVLDLARKYQLPVETVDGPQQERLRRQLSRREALLRALSLASGWFRSQLRSPEGAGALTYLTGERGLSEGTIDAFDLGYAPESWDALLRHLGQVENLPPELLEAAGLVVPRKGGDGFYDRFRHRVMVPIRDRQGRVIGFGGRSLDGGEPKYLNSPETEVFEKGKHLFGLDRASNAIRKDDQAVVVEGYFDVIALHAAGITNAVASLGTALSSQQITQLCRCCDSRRLVLNFDTDGAGVRAAQRAIGAVEQQALQGQLELRVLHLPAGKDPDEFLRQHGAGEYRALLERAPLWLDWQIEQVLEDKDLARSDQFQQAVASLVALLGKLPQSAVRSHYLQQVAERLSGGQARLAQKLEEDLRQQVKGERWHGRASRWEQPGEIGLRERAEAELLRLYLHAGRHRGAIRRELRQRELEDFAIAHHRLLWASISELEEDNLGVGRLEAINRGSDPGDDLADLDLPRLLSDRLLVEESELLNRLTPLLEPNELQRMALAEPLLQLRGTTAVLERQRSLKRCRHLLDAWGSQRLETLERCIARLLEESEAEASAAAALSMESRIDSMFSELNGDALRFQELYYNERRHIHHLDQQRCADPLAAARLAS
;
A
#
# COMPACT_ATOMS: atom_id res chain seq x y z
N MET A 1 -9.03 -0.03 17.44
CA MET A 1 -7.85 0.22 18.29
C MET A 1 -6.82 -0.87 17.98
N SER A 2 -5.75 -0.52 17.27
CA SER A 2 -4.67 -1.46 16.93
C SER A 2 -3.78 -1.60 18.16
N GLN A 3 -3.79 -2.77 18.80
CA GLN A 3 -2.81 -3.10 19.82
C GLN A 3 -1.48 -3.39 19.11
N SER A 4 -0.56 -2.41 19.13
CA SER A 4 0.84 -2.62 18.79
C SER A 4 1.42 -3.67 19.75
N GLN A 5 1.83 -4.83 19.22
CA GLN A 5 2.55 -5.84 20.00
C GLN A 5 3.82 -5.22 20.60
N PRO A 6 4.14 -5.45 21.89
CA PRO A 6 5.37 -4.95 22.48
C PRO A 6 6.56 -5.70 21.88
N HIS A 7 7.46 -4.98 21.20
CA HIS A 7 8.71 -5.53 20.68
C HIS A 7 9.58 -6.04 21.84
N ALA A 8 10.10 -7.27 21.71
CA ALA A 8 10.94 -7.89 22.73
C ALA A 8 12.23 -7.07 22.98
N ARG A 9 12.50 -6.72 24.24
CA ARG A 9 13.78 -6.13 24.68
C ARG A 9 14.84 -7.22 24.77
N LEU A 10 15.67 -7.29 23.73
CA LEU A 10 16.82 -8.20 23.67
C LEU A 10 17.88 -7.78 24.70
N HIS A 11 18.51 -8.75 25.37
CA HIS A 11 19.57 -8.47 26.32
C HIS A 11 20.78 -7.87 25.57
N PRO A 12 21.43 -6.82 26.12
CA PRO A 12 22.57 -6.17 25.46
C PRO A 12 23.67 -7.14 25.02
N ARG A 13 23.93 -8.21 25.78
CA ARG A 13 24.95 -9.21 25.42
C ARG A 13 24.65 -9.95 24.13
N THR A 14 23.39 -10.27 23.84
CA THR A 14 23.01 -10.91 22.57
C THR A 14 23.15 -9.93 21.40
N ILE A 15 22.79 -8.66 21.61
CA ILE A 15 22.96 -7.62 20.59
C ILE A 15 24.45 -7.40 20.30
N GLU A 16 25.29 -7.36 21.33
CA GLU A 16 26.75 -7.22 21.21
C GLU A 16 27.37 -8.44 20.52
N ALA A 17 27.05 -9.66 20.96
CA ALA A 17 27.57 -10.88 20.34
C ALA A 17 27.20 -10.98 18.85
N VAL A 18 25.98 -10.57 18.49
CA VAL A 18 25.56 -10.52 17.07
C VAL A 18 26.33 -9.44 16.31
N LYS A 19 26.51 -8.24 16.88
CA LYS A 19 27.30 -7.17 16.25
C LYS A 19 28.77 -7.53 16.05
N GLU A 20 29.35 -8.28 16.98
CA GLU A 20 30.74 -8.75 16.89
C GLU A 20 30.92 -9.86 15.86
N ARG A 21 29.90 -10.73 15.70
CA ARG A 21 30.01 -11.91 14.84
C ARG A 21 29.53 -11.67 13.41
N ALA A 22 28.64 -10.71 13.20
CA ALA A 22 28.09 -10.37 11.90
C ALA A 22 29.01 -9.41 11.14
N ASP A 23 29.97 -9.95 10.39
CA ASP A 23 30.83 -9.14 9.52
C ASP A 23 30.00 -8.50 8.38
N ILE A 24 30.14 -7.19 8.22
CA ILE A 24 29.37 -6.42 7.22
C ILE A 24 29.64 -6.88 5.78
N VAL A 25 30.86 -7.30 5.45
CA VAL A 25 31.23 -7.71 4.09
C VAL A 25 30.56 -9.03 3.76
N ASP A 26 30.55 -9.96 4.71
CA ASP A 26 29.89 -11.26 4.56
C ASP A 26 28.37 -11.09 4.43
N VAL A 27 27.77 -10.28 5.30
CA VAL A 27 26.32 -10.05 5.31
C VAL A 27 25.86 -9.33 4.04
N VAL A 28 26.58 -8.31 3.59
CA VAL A 28 26.22 -7.61 2.34
C VAL A 28 26.54 -8.46 1.11
N GLY A 29 27.66 -9.20 1.14
CA GLY A 29 28.14 -10.05 0.04
C GLY A 29 27.20 -11.19 -0.32
N GLU A 30 26.36 -11.64 0.62
CA GLU A 30 25.29 -12.61 0.36
C GLU A 30 24.16 -12.07 -0.52
N HIS A 31 24.01 -10.74 -0.58
CA HIS A 31 22.90 -10.08 -1.25
C HIS A 31 23.35 -9.21 -2.44
N VAL A 32 24.59 -8.74 -2.43
CA VAL A 32 25.14 -7.82 -3.41
C VAL A 32 26.52 -8.30 -3.84
N VAL A 33 26.77 -8.33 -5.15
CA VAL A 33 28.10 -8.62 -5.69
C VAL A 33 29.05 -7.48 -5.34
N LEU A 34 29.96 -7.72 -4.41
CA LEU A 34 30.97 -6.76 -3.96
C LEU A 34 32.28 -6.93 -4.72
N LYS A 35 32.83 -5.82 -5.22
CA LYS A 35 34.19 -5.75 -5.79
C LYS A 35 35.09 -4.96 -4.85
N LYS A 36 36.27 -5.51 -4.55
CA LYS A 36 37.27 -4.83 -3.73
C LYS A 36 37.84 -3.62 -4.48
N LYS A 37 37.85 -2.44 -3.85
CA LYS A 37 38.41 -1.20 -4.38
C LYS A 37 39.22 -0.51 -3.29
N GLY A 38 40.53 -0.79 -3.27
CA GLY A 38 41.43 -0.32 -2.21
C GLY A 38 41.18 -1.05 -0.89
N ARG A 39 40.95 -0.29 0.19
CA ARG A 39 40.60 -0.81 1.53
C ARG A 39 39.11 -1.09 1.72
N GLU A 40 38.30 -0.70 0.76
CA GLU A 40 36.84 -0.74 0.79
C GLU A 40 36.31 -1.76 -0.24
N PHE A 41 35.04 -2.13 -0.13
CA PHE A 41 34.29 -2.90 -1.13
C PHE A 41 33.22 -2.02 -1.76
N VAL A 42 32.94 -2.20 -3.04
CA VAL A 42 31.90 -1.45 -3.77
C VAL A 42 30.95 -2.39 -4.49
N GLY A 43 29.66 -2.05 -4.47
CA GLY A 43 28.59 -2.82 -5.09
C GLY A 43 27.43 -1.92 -5.53
N ILE A 44 26.52 -2.48 -6.31
CA ILE A 44 25.27 -1.81 -6.68
C ILE A 44 24.36 -1.81 -5.44
N CYS A 45 23.82 -0.66 -5.10
CA CYS A 45 22.96 -0.52 -3.93
C CYS A 45 21.63 -1.27 -4.14
N PRO A 46 21.15 -2.08 -3.19
CA PRO A 46 19.87 -2.77 -3.31
C PRO A 46 18.67 -1.92 -2.86
N PHE A 47 18.90 -0.69 -2.38
CA PHE A 47 17.87 0.16 -1.77
C PHE A 47 17.29 1.22 -2.72
N HIS A 48 17.90 1.39 -3.89
CA HIS A 48 17.42 2.26 -4.96
C HIS A 48 17.94 1.73 -6.30
N ASP A 49 17.34 2.20 -7.38
CA ASP A 49 17.68 1.73 -8.72
C ASP A 49 18.92 2.46 -9.25
N ASP A 50 20.03 1.73 -9.42
CA ASP A 50 21.32 2.27 -9.86
C ASP A 50 22.00 1.34 -10.88
N LYS A 51 22.53 1.92 -11.95
CA LYS A 51 23.30 1.18 -12.97
C LYS A 51 24.79 1.13 -12.66
N SER A 52 25.26 1.94 -11.71
CA SER A 52 26.66 2.01 -11.31
C SER A 52 26.83 1.63 -9.83
N PRO A 53 27.97 1.00 -9.43
CA PRO A 53 28.24 0.74 -8.02
C PRO A 53 28.30 2.03 -7.20
N SER A 54 27.25 2.29 -6.42
CA SER A 54 27.08 3.49 -5.59
C SER A 54 27.13 3.20 -4.10
N MET A 55 27.12 1.93 -3.71
CA MET A 55 27.24 1.49 -2.32
C MET A 55 28.67 1.06 -2.03
N THR A 56 29.25 1.65 -0.98
CA THR A 56 30.56 1.28 -0.43
C THR A 56 30.35 0.54 0.89
N VAL A 57 31.13 -0.51 1.12
CA VAL A 57 31.13 -1.33 2.33
C VAL A 57 32.54 -1.33 2.92
N SER A 58 32.65 -0.86 4.17
CA SER A 58 33.90 -0.72 4.89
C SER A 58 34.09 -1.85 5.90
N PRO A 59 35.05 -2.75 5.69
CA PRO A 59 35.36 -3.81 6.66
C PRO A 59 35.90 -3.21 7.96
N ALA A 60 36.72 -2.16 7.86
CA ALA A 60 37.34 -1.51 9.02
C ALA A 60 36.31 -0.76 9.88
N LYS A 61 35.29 -0.14 9.26
CA LYS A 61 34.23 0.58 9.97
C LYS A 61 33.00 -0.29 10.28
N GLN A 62 32.94 -1.53 9.80
CA GLN A 62 31.77 -2.41 9.87
C GLN A 62 30.46 -1.72 9.42
N PHE A 63 30.55 -0.97 8.31
CA PHE A 63 29.52 -0.04 7.87
C PHE A 63 29.37 -0.02 6.35
N TYR A 64 28.14 0.08 5.84
CA TYR A 64 27.86 0.38 4.44
C TYR A 64 27.28 1.78 4.28
N TYR A 65 27.54 2.41 3.14
CA TYR A 65 26.92 3.67 2.76
C TYR A 65 26.71 3.74 1.25
N CYS A 66 25.52 4.13 0.84
CA CYS A 66 25.20 4.43 -0.53
C CYS A 66 25.24 5.95 -0.76
N PHE A 67 26.12 6.38 -1.65
CA PHE A 67 26.31 7.79 -1.99
C PHE A 67 25.19 8.39 -2.87
N SER A 68 24.30 7.56 -3.41
CA SER A 68 23.20 7.99 -4.28
C SER A 68 21.89 8.18 -3.51
N CYS A 69 21.52 7.26 -2.62
CA CYS A 69 20.25 7.31 -1.88
C CYS A 69 20.41 7.61 -0.38
N GLY A 70 21.65 7.70 0.11
CA GLY A 70 21.94 7.98 1.52
C GLY A 70 21.68 6.81 2.48
N ALA A 71 21.27 5.64 1.97
CA ALA A 71 21.12 4.44 2.79
C ALA A 71 22.47 4.03 3.38
N GLY A 72 22.52 3.79 4.68
CA GLY A 72 23.77 3.44 5.35
C GLY A 72 23.58 2.96 6.78
N GLY A 73 24.42 2.02 7.20
CA GLY A 73 24.24 1.31 8.46
C GLY A 73 25.24 0.19 8.69
N ASN A 74 25.06 -0.51 9.80
CA ASN A 74 25.75 -1.76 10.08
C ASN A 74 24.98 -2.96 9.48
N ALA A 75 25.49 -4.17 9.69
CA ALA A 75 24.94 -5.41 9.11
C ALA A 75 23.46 -5.63 9.49
N ILE A 76 23.10 -5.27 10.72
CA ILE A 76 21.72 -5.37 11.22
C ILE A 76 20.82 -4.39 10.46
N LYS A 77 21.23 -3.12 10.35
CA LYS A 77 20.45 -2.09 9.64
C LYS A 77 20.30 -2.42 8.15
N PHE A 78 21.36 -2.94 7.53
CA PHE A 78 21.32 -3.43 6.14
C PHE A 78 20.20 -4.45 5.95
N LEU A 79 20.17 -5.48 6.80
CA LEU A 79 19.15 -6.54 6.73
C LEU A 79 17.75 -6.04 7.10
N MET A 80 17.62 -5.14 8.07
CA MET A 80 16.35 -4.52 8.42
C MET A 80 15.76 -3.77 7.23
N GLU A 81 16.57 -2.96 6.54
CA GLU A 81 16.13 -2.19 5.38
C GLU A 81 15.85 -3.11 4.18
N LEU A 82 16.70 -4.12 3.97
CA LEU A 82 16.59 -5.05 2.84
C LEU A 82 15.38 -5.98 2.97
N GLN A 83 15.17 -6.54 4.16
CA GLN A 83 14.11 -7.52 4.43
C GLN A 83 12.83 -6.87 4.96
N ARG A 84 12.87 -5.57 5.31
CA ARG A 84 11.77 -4.83 5.98
C ARG A 84 11.30 -5.50 7.26
N THR A 85 12.23 -6.09 7.99
CA THR A 85 12.03 -6.78 9.27
C THR A 85 12.46 -5.90 10.43
N SER A 86 11.90 -6.14 11.60
CA SER A 86 12.21 -5.36 12.80
C SER A 86 13.62 -5.68 13.34
N PHE A 87 14.20 -4.75 14.09
CA PHE A 87 15.52 -4.92 14.71
C PHE A 87 15.63 -6.23 15.50
N SER A 88 14.62 -6.54 16.31
CA SER A 88 14.63 -7.76 17.13
C SER A 88 14.59 -9.04 16.29
N GLU A 89 13.84 -9.04 15.19
CA GLU A 89 13.79 -10.20 14.27
C GLU A 89 15.14 -10.41 13.58
N VAL A 90 15.76 -9.34 13.08
CA VAL A 90 17.08 -9.43 12.41
C VAL A 90 18.16 -9.91 13.38
N VAL A 91 18.17 -9.43 14.62
CA VAL A 91 19.13 -9.89 15.63
C VAL A 91 18.89 -11.37 15.98
N LEU A 92 17.63 -11.84 16.04
CA LEU A 92 17.32 -13.25 16.28
C LEU A 92 17.68 -14.15 15.08
N ASP A 93 17.52 -13.67 13.85
CA ASP A 93 17.93 -14.38 12.64
C ASP A 93 19.46 -14.51 12.56
N LEU A 94 20.19 -13.41 12.82
CA LEU A 94 21.66 -13.43 12.87
C LEU A 94 22.18 -14.27 14.03
N ALA A 95 21.56 -14.21 15.21
CA ALA A 95 21.93 -15.05 16.34
C ALA A 95 21.77 -16.55 16.00
N ARG A 96 20.67 -16.93 15.32
CA ARG A 96 20.49 -18.31 14.84
C ARG A 96 21.53 -18.68 13.79
N LYS A 97 21.76 -17.82 12.81
CA LYS A 97 22.73 -18.04 11.73
C LYS A 97 24.15 -18.27 12.26
N TYR A 98 24.57 -17.49 13.25
CA TYR A 98 25.89 -17.60 13.87
C TYR A 98 25.92 -18.50 15.11
N GLN A 99 24.82 -19.20 15.42
CA GLN A 99 24.68 -20.11 16.56
C GLN A 99 25.03 -19.46 17.91
N LEU A 100 24.60 -18.21 18.10
CA LEU A 100 24.82 -17.43 19.31
C LEU A 100 23.70 -17.63 20.35
N PRO A 101 24.02 -17.67 21.64
CA PRO A 101 23.02 -17.75 22.70
C PRO A 101 22.17 -16.46 22.79
N VAL A 102 20.85 -16.63 22.93
CA VAL A 102 19.87 -15.52 23.00
C VAL A 102 19.37 -15.31 24.43
N GLU A 103 19.68 -14.14 25.00
CA GLU A 103 19.28 -13.66 26.32
C GLU A 103 18.27 -12.49 26.19
N THR A 104 17.31 -12.35 27.12
CA THR A 104 16.30 -11.26 27.13
C THR A 104 15.97 -10.81 28.56
N VAL A 105 15.43 -9.60 28.74
CA VAL A 105 15.37 -8.90 30.05
C VAL A 105 14.18 -9.29 30.97
N ASP A 106 13.07 -9.87 30.46
CA ASP A 106 11.86 -10.14 31.31
C ASP A 106 11.20 -11.52 31.08
N GLY A 107 11.03 -12.31 32.15
CA GLY A 107 10.68 -13.75 32.13
C GLY A 107 9.27 -14.18 31.67
N PRO A 108 8.14 -13.52 32.03
CA PRO A 108 6.80 -14.05 31.71
C PRO A 108 6.36 -13.89 30.24
N GLN A 109 6.82 -12.83 29.57
CA GLN A 109 6.55 -12.61 28.13
C GLN A 109 7.54 -13.39 27.25
N GLN A 110 8.76 -13.61 27.74
CA GLN A 110 9.80 -14.45 27.13
C GLN A 110 9.36 -15.92 27.04
N GLU A 111 8.73 -16.47 28.07
CA GLU A 111 8.24 -17.85 28.05
C GLU A 111 7.14 -18.02 27.00
N ARG A 112 6.25 -17.03 26.84
CA ARG A 112 5.20 -17.06 25.80
C ARG A 112 5.78 -16.95 24.39
N LEU A 113 6.73 -16.06 24.15
CA LEU A 113 7.36 -15.89 22.83
C LEU A 113 8.28 -17.08 22.49
N ARG A 114 9.05 -17.62 23.44
CA ARG A 114 9.84 -18.85 23.25
C ARG A 114 8.93 -20.04 22.96
N ARG A 115 7.81 -20.18 23.67
CA ARG A 115 6.80 -21.22 23.38
C ARG A 115 6.17 -21.03 22.00
N GLN A 116 5.86 -19.81 21.59
CA GLN A 116 5.32 -19.54 20.26
C GLN A 116 6.34 -19.83 19.14
N LEU A 117 7.61 -19.42 19.30
CA LEU A 117 8.67 -19.71 18.33
C LEU A 117 8.97 -21.21 18.26
N SER A 118 9.10 -21.88 19.40
CA SER A 118 9.29 -23.33 19.49
C SER A 118 8.11 -24.10 18.88
N ARG A 119 6.87 -23.64 19.12
CA ARG A 119 5.67 -24.21 18.49
C ARG A 119 5.68 -23.99 16.98
N ARG A 120 6.01 -22.79 16.50
CA ARG A 120 6.13 -22.50 15.06
C ARG A 120 7.18 -23.39 14.40
N GLU A 121 8.35 -23.56 15.01
CA GLU A 121 9.40 -24.47 14.53
C GLU A 121 8.94 -25.93 14.52
N ALA A 122 8.22 -26.37 15.55
CA ALA A 122 7.63 -27.71 15.60
C ALA A 122 6.61 -27.94 14.47
N LEU A 123 5.75 -26.95 14.17
CA LEU A 123 4.81 -27.00 13.05
C LEU A 123 5.54 -27.12 11.71
N LEU A 124 6.56 -26.29 11.48
CA LEU A 124 7.38 -26.33 10.26
C LEU A 124 8.13 -27.66 10.13
N ARG A 125 8.63 -28.23 11.24
CA ARG A 125 9.25 -29.57 11.26
C ARG A 125 8.23 -30.64 10.85
N ALA A 126 7.03 -30.63 11.43
CA ALA A 126 5.98 -31.59 11.10
C ALA A 126 5.61 -31.53 9.60
N LEU A 127 5.46 -30.33 9.05
CA LEU A 127 5.17 -30.12 7.63
C LEU A 127 6.32 -30.57 6.72
N SER A 128 7.57 -30.30 7.09
CA SER A 128 8.73 -30.77 6.35
C SER A 128 8.82 -32.30 6.31
N LEU A 129 8.58 -32.96 7.45
CA LEU A 129 8.56 -34.43 7.54
C LEU A 129 7.41 -35.02 6.71
N ALA A 130 6.21 -34.43 6.80
CA ALA A 130 5.07 -34.81 5.98
C ALA A 130 5.39 -34.69 4.48
N SER A 131 6.06 -33.61 4.06
CA SER A 131 6.48 -33.42 2.66
C SER A 131 7.44 -34.52 2.21
N GLY A 132 8.44 -34.85 3.03
CA GLY A 132 9.39 -35.94 2.75
C GLY A 132 8.69 -37.29 2.63
N TRP A 133 7.71 -37.56 3.51
CA TRP A 133 6.91 -38.77 3.48
C TRP A 133 6.01 -38.85 2.24
N PHE A 134 5.26 -37.80 1.91
CA PHE A 134 4.44 -37.81 0.68
C PHE A 134 5.29 -38.04 -0.57
N ARG A 135 6.49 -37.45 -0.63
CA ARG A 135 7.42 -37.68 -1.74
C ARG A 135 7.89 -39.13 -1.82
N SER A 136 8.19 -39.77 -0.68
CA SER A 136 8.55 -41.20 -0.68
C SER A 136 7.36 -42.09 -1.08
N GLN A 137 6.14 -41.73 -0.68
CA GLN A 137 4.93 -42.45 -1.08
C GLN A 137 4.63 -42.35 -2.57
N LEU A 138 4.95 -41.23 -3.23
CA LEU A 138 4.83 -41.14 -4.68
C LEU A 138 5.71 -42.16 -5.41
N ARG A 139 6.84 -42.55 -4.80
CA ARG A 139 7.79 -43.55 -5.33
C ARG A 139 7.49 -44.98 -4.89
N SER A 140 6.48 -45.19 -4.04
CA SER A 140 6.08 -46.52 -3.58
C SER A 140 5.16 -47.20 -4.60
N PRO A 141 4.96 -48.53 -4.51
CA PRO A 141 3.99 -49.24 -5.36
C PRO A 141 2.57 -48.64 -5.29
N GLU A 142 2.13 -48.14 -4.12
CA GLU A 142 0.83 -47.49 -3.96
C GLU A 142 0.75 -46.14 -4.68
N GLY A 143 1.90 -45.45 -4.85
CA GLY A 143 2.01 -44.19 -5.57
C GLY A 143 2.10 -44.32 -7.09
N ALA A 144 2.21 -45.54 -7.65
CA ALA A 144 2.42 -45.74 -9.09
C ALA A 144 1.33 -45.10 -9.96
N GLY A 145 0.06 -45.14 -9.51
CA GLY A 145 -1.05 -44.47 -10.20
C GLY A 145 -0.90 -42.94 -10.19
N ALA A 146 -0.51 -42.36 -9.04
CA ALA A 146 -0.26 -40.92 -8.92
C ALA A 146 0.91 -40.46 -9.79
N LEU A 147 1.98 -41.26 -9.86
CA LEU A 147 3.14 -40.98 -10.71
C LEU A 147 2.78 -41.08 -12.20
N THR A 148 1.97 -42.08 -12.59
CA THR A 148 1.44 -42.22 -13.96
C THR A 148 0.57 -41.03 -14.34
N TYR A 149 -0.27 -40.55 -13.42
CA TYR A 149 -1.06 -39.32 -13.64
C TYR A 149 -0.17 -38.10 -13.88
N LEU A 150 0.87 -37.90 -13.05
CA LEU A 150 1.79 -36.76 -13.18
C LEU A 150 2.61 -36.79 -14.47
N THR A 151 3.11 -37.96 -14.85
CA THR A 151 3.99 -38.11 -16.03
C THR A 151 3.21 -38.27 -17.33
N GLY A 152 2.12 -39.03 -17.31
CA GLY A 152 1.30 -39.34 -18.49
C GLY A 152 0.26 -38.25 -18.78
N GLU A 153 -0.69 -38.03 -17.87
CA GLU A 153 -1.79 -37.08 -18.11
C GLU A 153 -1.34 -35.61 -18.03
N ARG A 154 -0.49 -35.29 -17.05
CA ARG A 154 0.05 -33.93 -16.87
C ARG A 154 1.33 -33.66 -17.66
N GLY A 155 1.99 -34.69 -18.19
CA GLY A 155 3.21 -34.52 -18.99
C GLY A 155 4.41 -33.96 -18.21
N LEU A 156 4.44 -34.06 -16.88
CA LEU A 156 5.53 -33.53 -16.07
C LEU A 156 6.76 -34.45 -16.11
N SER A 157 7.93 -33.85 -16.30
CA SER A 157 9.19 -34.58 -16.21
C SER A 157 9.50 -34.99 -14.77
N GLU A 158 10.27 -36.07 -14.59
CA GLU A 158 10.79 -36.47 -13.28
C GLU A 158 11.54 -35.33 -12.56
N GLY A 159 12.34 -34.56 -13.31
CA GLY A 159 13.03 -33.40 -12.77
C GLY A 159 12.08 -32.30 -12.28
N THR A 160 10.94 -32.12 -12.94
CA THR A 160 9.89 -31.17 -12.49
C THR A 160 9.19 -31.68 -11.23
N ILE A 161 8.84 -32.97 -11.18
CA ILE A 161 8.21 -33.63 -10.03
C ILE A 161 9.10 -33.48 -8.79
N ASP A 162 10.38 -33.79 -8.94
CA ASP A 162 11.37 -33.66 -7.86
C ASP A 162 11.62 -32.19 -7.51
N ALA A 163 11.77 -31.32 -8.52
CA ALA A 163 12.00 -29.90 -8.27
C ALA A 163 10.89 -29.31 -7.42
N PHE A 164 9.61 -29.62 -7.67
CA PHE A 164 8.48 -29.12 -6.88
C PHE A 164 8.18 -29.94 -5.62
N ASP A 165 8.96 -30.98 -5.32
CA ASP A 165 8.73 -31.94 -4.24
C ASP A 165 7.30 -32.48 -4.24
N LEU A 166 6.78 -32.83 -5.43
CA LEU A 166 5.45 -33.42 -5.53
C LEU A 166 5.42 -34.79 -4.83
N GLY A 167 4.28 -35.10 -4.22
CA GLY A 167 4.10 -36.31 -3.45
C GLY A 167 2.75 -36.97 -3.66
N TYR A 168 2.49 -38.02 -2.91
CA TYR A 168 1.22 -38.74 -2.90
C TYR A 168 0.77 -39.02 -1.47
N ALA A 169 -0.50 -38.74 -1.19
CA ALA A 169 -1.17 -39.15 0.03
C ALA A 169 -1.93 -40.46 -0.26
N PRO A 170 -1.54 -41.59 0.37
CA PRO A 170 -2.21 -42.87 0.18
C PRO A 170 -3.71 -42.85 0.47
N GLU A 171 -4.44 -43.83 -0.07
CA GLU A 171 -5.84 -44.05 0.23
C GLU A 171 -6.00 -44.75 1.59
N SER A 172 -5.66 -44.02 2.66
CA SER A 172 -5.72 -44.53 4.03
C SER A 172 -6.23 -43.44 4.97
N TRP A 173 -6.92 -43.87 6.04
CA TRP A 173 -7.47 -42.95 7.03
C TRP A 173 -6.44 -42.45 8.05
N ASP A 174 -5.30 -43.11 8.19
CA ASP A 174 -4.35 -42.81 9.28
C ASP A 174 -2.89 -43.12 8.93
N ALA A 175 -2.54 -43.31 7.66
CA ALA A 175 -1.18 -43.68 7.26
C ALA A 175 -0.15 -42.61 7.63
N LEU A 176 -0.46 -41.32 7.38
CA LEU A 176 0.40 -40.20 7.76
C LEU A 176 0.41 -40.04 9.28
N LEU A 177 -0.75 -40.09 9.93
CA LEU A 177 -0.88 -40.01 11.39
C LEU A 177 -0.03 -41.07 12.09
N ARG A 178 -0.11 -42.34 11.66
CA ARG A 178 0.71 -43.43 12.20
C ARG A 178 2.18 -43.21 11.93
N HIS A 179 2.56 -42.82 10.71
CA HIS A 179 3.96 -42.57 10.39
C HIS A 179 4.56 -41.45 11.25
N LEU A 180 3.95 -40.26 11.25
CA LEU A 180 4.46 -39.12 12.01
C LEU A 180 4.36 -39.32 13.52
N GLY A 181 3.33 -40.02 14.00
CA GLY A 181 3.15 -40.31 15.42
C GLY A 181 4.10 -41.39 15.94
N GLN A 182 4.25 -42.51 15.22
CA GLN A 182 5.01 -43.67 15.71
C GLN A 182 6.48 -43.66 15.31
N VAL A 183 6.81 -43.13 14.12
CA VAL A 183 8.19 -43.11 13.60
C VAL A 183 8.88 -41.81 13.98
N GLU A 184 8.22 -40.68 13.74
CA GLU A 184 8.80 -39.34 14.00
C GLU A 184 8.52 -38.81 15.40
N ASN A 185 7.75 -39.57 16.20
CA ASN A 185 7.37 -39.27 17.58
C ASN A 185 6.71 -37.87 17.74
N LEU A 186 5.82 -37.51 16.81
CA LEU A 186 5.08 -36.24 16.84
C LEU A 186 3.69 -36.40 17.47
N PRO A 187 3.29 -35.51 18.39
CA PRO A 187 1.97 -35.59 19.03
C PRO A 187 0.83 -35.25 18.04
N PRO A 188 -0.31 -35.95 18.07
CA PRO A 188 -1.43 -35.71 17.16
C PRO A 188 -1.95 -34.26 17.16
N GLU A 189 -1.91 -33.58 18.30
CA GLU A 189 -2.36 -32.19 18.45
C GLU A 189 -1.48 -31.21 17.65
N LEU A 190 -0.18 -31.51 17.51
CA LEU A 190 0.72 -30.74 16.65
C LEU A 190 0.38 -30.98 15.18
N LEU A 191 0.04 -32.21 14.81
CA LEU A 191 -0.35 -32.55 13.44
C LEU A 191 -1.69 -31.91 13.04
N GLU A 192 -2.63 -31.83 13.99
CA GLU A 192 -3.89 -31.11 13.81
C GLU A 192 -3.62 -29.61 13.63
N ALA A 193 -2.79 -29.01 14.50
CA ALA A 193 -2.42 -27.59 14.40
C ALA A 193 -1.66 -27.26 13.10
N ALA A 194 -0.93 -28.23 12.54
CA ALA A 194 -0.30 -28.12 11.22
C ALA A 194 -1.29 -28.34 10.05
N GLY A 195 -2.53 -28.72 10.33
CA GLY A 195 -3.57 -28.99 9.33
C GLY A 195 -3.37 -30.30 8.55
N LEU A 196 -2.59 -31.24 9.10
CA LEU A 196 -2.29 -32.54 8.48
C LEU A 196 -3.34 -33.61 8.80
N VAL A 197 -3.96 -33.52 9.97
CA VAL A 197 -5.00 -34.45 10.45
C VAL A 197 -6.25 -33.69 10.90
N VAL A 198 -7.35 -34.41 11.04
CA VAL A 198 -8.66 -33.88 11.47
C VAL A 198 -9.18 -34.72 12.63
N PRO A 199 -9.71 -34.10 13.71
CA PRO A 199 -10.31 -34.84 14.81
C PRO A 199 -11.60 -35.55 14.37
N ARG A 200 -11.88 -36.74 14.93
CA ARG A 200 -13.12 -37.47 14.68
C ARG A 200 -14.30 -36.75 15.35
N LYS A 201 -15.43 -36.64 14.64
CA LYS A 201 -16.66 -36.10 15.23
C LYS A 201 -17.29 -37.14 16.16
N GLY A 202 -17.40 -36.83 17.45
CA GLY A 202 -18.14 -37.65 18.43
C GLY A 202 -17.38 -38.85 19.01
N GLY A 203 -16.06 -38.89 18.90
CA GLY A 203 -15.22 -39.93 19.52
C GLY A 203 -13.76 -39.50 19.61
N ASP A 204 -12.92 -40.35 20.19
CA ASP A 204 -11.49 -40.08 20.37
C ASP A 204 -10.68 -40.36 19.09
N GLY A 205 -9.62 -39.57 18.90
CA GLY A 205 -8.62 -39.77 17.86
C GLY A 205 -8.77 -38.91 16.60
N PHE A 206 -7.82 -39.09 15.69
CA PHE A 206 -7.64 -38.26 14.49
C PHE A 206 -7.65 -39.14 13.22
N TYR A 207 -7.79 -38.51 12.06
CA TYR A 207 -7.60 -39.14 10.76
C TYR A 207 -6.91 -38.19 9.78
N ASP A 208 -6.23 -38.73 8.80
CA ASP A 208 -5.45 -37.97 7.80
C ASP A 208 -6.37 -37.04 7.01
N ARG A 209 -5.99 -35.76 6.87
CA ARG A 209 -6.77 -34.80 6.08
C ARG A 209 -6.76 -35.13 4.60
N PHE A 210 -5.59 -35.47 4.08
CA PHE A 210 -5.34 -35.75 2.67
C PHE A 210 -5.29 -37.25 2.45
N ARG A 211 -6.09 -37.74 1.50
CA ARG A 211 -6.21 -39.17 1.18
C ARG A 211 -6.45 -39.32 -0.31
N HIS A 212 -5.78 -40.28 -0.92
CA HIS A 212 -5.86 -40.58 -2.35
C HIS A 212 -5.66 -39.33 -3.24
N ARG A 213 -4.61 -38.56 -2.93
CA ARG A 213 -4.35 -37.26 -3.57
C ARG A 213 -2.90 -37.10 -3.97
N VAL A 214 -2.68 -36.51 -5.13
CA VAL A 214 -1.39 -35.89 -5.46
C VAL A 214 -1.19 -34.70 -4.55
N MET A 215 -0.04 -34.66 -3.88
CA MET A 215 0.30 -33.66 -2.89
C MET A 215 1.25 -32.62 -3.50
N VAL A 216 0.89 -31.36 -3.32
CA VAL A 216 1.65 -30.20 -3.80
C VAL A 216 2.05 -29.35 -2.59
N PRO A 217 3.32 -29.33 -2.18
CA PRO A 217 3.76 -28.56 -1.02
C PRO A 217 3.68 -27.05 -1.30
N ILE A 218 3.07 -26.31 -0.38
CA ILE A 218 2.99 -24.85 -0.41
C ILE A 218 4.12 -24.29 0.47
N ARG A 219 4.89 -23.36 -0.08
CA ARG A 219 6.07 -22.79 0.59
C ARG A 219 5.89 -21.31 0.92
N ASP A 220 6.54 -20.88 1.99
CA ASP A 220 6.74 -19.46 2.25
C ASP A 220 7.88 -18.89 1.38
N ARG A 221 8.12 -17.58 1.46
CA ARG A 221 9.19 -16.91 0.70
C ARG A 221 10.60 -17.43 0.97
N GLN A 222 10.82 -18.14 2.07
CA GLN A 222 12.11 -18.75 2.42
C GLN A 222 12.22 -20.20 1.92
N GLY A 223 11.20 -20.71 1.21
CA GLY A 223 11.16 -22.07 0.68
C GLY A 223 10.74 -23.13 1.71
N ARG A 224 10.30 -22.72 2.91
CA ARG A 224 9.86 -23.66 3.96
C ARG A 224 8.43 -24.11 3.67
N VAL A 225 8.14 -25.40 3.84
CA VAL A 225 6.79 -25.95 3.68
C VAL A 225 5.89 -25.45 4.80
N ILE A 226 4.81 -24.77 4.43
CA ILE A 226 3.83 -24.17 5.36
C ILE A 226 2.44 -24.81 5.25
N GLY A 227 2.19 -25.57 4.18
CA GLY A 227 0.93 -26.28 3.96
C GLY A 227 0.98 -27.09 2.68
N PHE A 228 -0.16 -27.64 2.28
CA PHE A 228 -0.29 -28.47 1.09
C PHE A 228 -1.56 -28.16 0.30
N GLY A 229 -1.46 -28.28 -1.02
CA GLY A 229 -2.58 -28.54 -1.90
C GLY A 229 -2.66 -30.04 -2.22
N GLY A 230 -3.86 -30.56 -2.41
CA GLY A 230 -4.11 -31.96 -2.71
C GLY A 230 -5.11 -32.12 -3.85
N ARG A 231 -4.68 -32.74 -4.96
CA ARG A 231 -5.53 -33.06 -6.11
C ARG A 231 -6.01 -34.51 -6.04
N SER A 232 -7.33 -34.71 -6.02
CA SER A 232 -7.91 -36.06 -6.13
C SER A 232 -7.62 -36.67 -7.51
N LEU A 233 -7.35 -37.98 -7.49
CA LEU A 233 -7.09 -38.82 -8.68
C LEU A 233 -8.36 -39.48 -9.23
N ASP A 234 -9.36 -39.69 -8.37
CA ASP A 234 -10.60 -40.44 -8.64
C ASP A 234 -11.84 -39.55 -8.83
N GLY A 235 -11.68 -38.23 -8.81
CA GLY A 235 -12.80 -37.29 -8.89
C GLY A 235 -13.53 -37.06 -7.57
N GLY A 236 -13.00 -37.54 -6.44
CA GLY A 236 -13.53 -37.26 -5.11
C GLY A 236 -13.59 -35.76 -4.78
N GLU A 237 -14.73 -35.33 -4.23
CA GLU A 237 -14.98 -33.92 -3.87
C GLU A 237 -14.33 -33.54 -2.51
N PRO A 238 -13.70 -32.35 -2.40
CA PRO A 238 -13.44 -31.41 -3.49
C PRO A 238 -12.30 -31.89 -4.41
N LYS A 239 -12.42 -31.62 -5.71
CA LYS A 239 -11.37 -31.90 -6.71
C LYS A 239 -9.98 -31.41 -6.27
N TYR A 240 -9.95 -30.21 -5.68
CA TYR A 240 -8.76 -29.60 -5.07
C TYR A 240 -9.01 -29.30 -3.59
N LEU A 241 -8.13 -29.77 -2.72
CA LEU A 241 -8.19 -29.57 -1.28
C LEU A 241 -6.92 -28.87 -0.79
N ASN A 242 -7.05 -27.67 -0.21
CA ASN A 242 -5.92 -27.01 0.45
C ASN A 242 -5.92 -27.26 1.96
N SER A 243 -4.76 -27.14 2.58
CA SER A 243 -4.62 -26.99 4.03
C SER A 243 -5.59 -25.90 4.55
N PRO A 244 -6.12 -26.07 5.77
CA PRO A 244 -6.89 -25.01 6.43
C PRO A 244 -5.96 -23.83 6.77
N GLU A 245 -6.52 -22.71 7.21
CA GLU A 245 -5.73 -21.63 7.82
C GLU A 245 -5.03 -22.16 9.09
N THR A 246 -3.74 -21.89 9.26
CA THR A 246 -2.93 -22.30 10.42
C THR A 246 -2.03 -21.15 10.88
N GLU A 247 -1.31 -21.31 11.99
CA GLU A 247 -0.34 -20.33 12.48
C GLU A 247 0.83 -20.06 11.51
N VAL A 248 1.09 -20.99 10.58
CA VAL A 248 2.17 -20.88 9.59
C VAL A 248 1.67 -20.65 8.16
N PHE A 249 0.37 -20.82 7.91
CA PHE A 249 -0.21 -20.73 6.58
C PHE A 249 -1.51 -19.95 6.57
N GLU A 250 -1.50 -18.85 5.82
CA GLU A 250 -2.69 -18.04 5.55
C GLU A 250 -2.85 -17.85 4.03
N LYS A 251 -3.98 -18.29 3.46
CA LYS A 251 -4.15 -18.28 1.98
C LYS A 251 -4.02 -16.89 1.39
N GLY A 252 -4.64 -15.90 2.02
CA GLY A 252 -4.61 -14.50 1.59
C GLY A 252 -3.24 -13.82 1.71
N LYS A 253 -2.24 -14.47 2.32
CA LYS A 253 -0.88 -13.93 2.50
C LYS A 253 0.18 -14.62 1.67
N HIS A 254 -0.13 -15.77 1.06
CA HIS A 254 0.89 -16.59 0.40
C HIS A 254 0.50 -16.83 -1.06
N LEU A 255 1.52 -16.86 -1.91
CA LEU A 255 1.40 -17.19 -3.33
C LEU A 255 2.19 -18.45 -3.60
N PHE A 256 1.57 -19.41 -4.27
CA PHE A 256 2.28 -20.61 -4.69
C PHE A 256 3.38 -20.25 -5.70
N GLY A 257 4.56 -20.85 -5.55
CA GLY A 257 5.70 -20.64 -6.45
C GLY A 257 6.48 -19.35 -6.21
N LEU A 258 6.07 -18.48 -5.29
CA LEU A 258 6.75 -17.19 -5.06
C LEU A 258 8.20 -17.35 -4.57
N ASP A 259 8.49 -18.37 -3.79
CA ASP A 259 9.84 -18.73 -3.34
C ASP A 259 10.80 -18.95 -4.52
N ARG A 260 10.29 -19.53 -5.61
CA ARG A 260 11.03 -19.81 -6.84
C ARG A 260 11.02 -18.64 -7.81
N ALA A 261 9.85 -18.02 -7.94
CA ALA A 261 9.61 -16.99 -8.94
C ALA A 261 10.23 -15.64 -8.56
N SER A 262 10.48 -15.35 -7.28
CA SER A 262 10.93 -14.02 -6.82
C SER A 262 12.15 -13.47 -7.59
N ASN A 263 13.12 -14.33 -7.92
CA ASN A 263 14.31 -13.89 -8.66
C ASN A 263 14.01 -13.68 -10.16
N ALA A 264 13.20 -14.55 -10.76
CA ALA A 264 12.79 -14.41 -12.16
C ALA A 264 11.88 -13.18 -12.34
N ILE A 265 10.95 -12.93 -11.41
CA ILE A 265 10.10 -11.73 -11.40
C ILE A 265 10.95 -10.46 -11.35
N ARG A 266 12.01 -10.41 -10.53
CA ARG A 266 12.95 -9.26 -10.51
C ARG A 266 13.70 -9.12 -11.82
N LYS A 267 14.22 -10.23 -12.35
CA LYS A 267 15.03 -10.23 -13.57
C LYS A 267 14.23 -9.82 -14.80
N ASP A 268 13.04 -10.37 -14.93
CA ASP A 268 12.15 -10.16 -16.08
C ASP A 268 11.25 -8.92 -15.88
N ASP A 269 11.30 -8.34 -14.69
CA ASP A 269 10.49 -7.22 -14.23
C ASP A 269 8.99 -7.37 -14.54
N GLN A 270 8.49 -8.58 -14.33
CA GLN A 270 7.11 -8.96 -14.59
C GLN A 270 6.74 -10.19 -13.76
N ALA A 271 5.58 -10.17 -13.11
CA ALA A 271 4.99 -11.38 -12.50
C ALA A 271 3.79 -11.85 -13.31
N VAL A 272 3.73 -13.17 -13.57
CA VAL A 272 2.57 -13.83 -14.16
C VAL A 272 1.75 -14.47 -13.03
N VAL A 273 0.48 -14.11 -12.91
CA VAL A 273 -0.40 -14.61 -11.84
C VAL A 273 -1.47 -15.48 -12.45
N VAL A 274 -1.48 -16.76 -12.08
CA VAL A 274 -2.43 -17.78 -12.55
C VAL A 274 -3.28 -18.31 -11.38
N GLU A 275 -4.28 -19.14 -11.65
CA GLU A 275 -5.19 -19.64 -10.60
C GLU A 275 -4.66 -20.88 -9.87
N GLY A 276 -4.13 -21.84 -10.62
CA GLY A 276 -3.78 -23.16 -10.11
C GLY A 276 -2.28 -23.35 -9.89
N TYR A 277 -1.97 -24.27 -8.98
CA TYR A 277 -0.59 -24.72 -8.79
C TYR A 277 -0.04 -25.50 -9.98
N PHE A 278 -0.88 -26.27 -10.68
CA PHE A 278 -0.45 -26.98 -11.88
C PHE A 278 -0.10 -26.04 -13.03
N ASP A 279 -0.80 -24.90 -13.16
CA ASP A 279 -0.46 -23.87 -14.13
C ASP A 279 0.93 -23.29 -13.88
N VAL A 280 1.24 -22.98 -12.61
CA VAL A 280 2.59 -22.55 -12.21
C VAL A 280 3.62 -23.62 -12.49
N ILE A 281 3.35 -24.88 -12.14
CA ILE A 281 4.30 -25.99 -12.38
C ILE A 281 4.56 -26.16 -13.88
N ALA A 282 3.52 -26.14 -14.72
CA ALA A 282 3.62 -26.25 -16.17
C ALA A 282 4.40 -25.07 -16.76
N LEU A 283 4.11 -23.84 -16.34
CA LEU A 283 4.83 -22.64 -16.78
C LEU A 283 6.32 -22.70 -16.40
N HIS A 284 6.64 -23.09 -15.16
CA HIS A 284 8.03 -23.25 -14.73
C HIS A 284 8.74 -24.37 -15.50
N ALA A 285 8.08 -25.48 -15.77
CA ALA A 285 8.61 -26.57 -16.59
C ALA A 285 8.91 -26.12 -18.04
N ALA A 286 8.10 -25.21 -18.57
CA ALA A 286 8.30 -24.56 -19.87
C ALA A 286 9.33 -23.40 -19.84
N GLY A 287 9.95 -23.12 -18.69
CA GLY A 287 10.95 -22.07 -18.51
C GLY A 287 10.36 -20.66 -18.36
N ILE A 288 9.08 -20.54 -18.01
CA ILE A 288 8.39 -19.30 -17.65
C ILE A 288 8.35 -19.25 -16.12
N THR A 289 9.50 -18.93 -15.52
CA THR A 289 9.76 -19.09 -14.09
C THR A 289 9.28 -17.92 -13.24
N ASN A 290 8.74 -16.87 -13.85
CA ASN A 290 8.17 -15.70 -13.17
C ASN A 290 6.66 -15.86 -12.84
N ALA A 291 6.13 -17.09 -12.91
CA ALA A 291 4.74 -17.41 -12.63
C ALA A 291 4.48 -17.76 -11.15
N VAL A 292 3.33 -17.32 -10.63
CA VAL A 292 2.82 -17.59 -9.27
C VAL A 292 1.31 -17.85 -9.29
N ALA A 293 0.75 -18.48 -8.26
CA ALA A 293 -0.69 -18.70 -8.17
C ALA A 293 -1.33 -18.24 -6.85
N SER A 294 -2.56 -17.73 -6.96
CA SER A 294 -3.44 -17.49 -5.82
C SER A 294 -4.07 -18.80 -5.38
N LEU A 295 -3.88 -19.21 -4.12
CA LEU A 295 -4.19 -20.55 -3.58
C LEU A 295 -5.70 -20.88 -3.44
N GLY A 296 -6.46 -20.80 -4.55
CA GLY A 296 -7.90 -21.03 -4.61
C GLY A 296 -8.73 -19.90 -3.99
N THR A 297 -8.19 -18.69 -3.96
CA THR A 297 -8.87 -17.47 -3.48
C THR A 297 -8.67 -16.34 -4.47
N ALA A 298 -9.53 -15.32 -4.45
CA ALA A 298 -9.26 -14.08 -5.17
C ALA A 298 -7.91 -13.48 -4.73
N LEU A 299 -7.18 -12.89 -5.68
CA LEU A 299 -5.89 -12.27 -5.41
C LEU A 299 -6.04 -11.11 -4.42
N SER A 300 -5.36 -11.18 -3.28
CA SER A 300 -5.49 -10.22 -2.18
C SER A 300 -4.54 -9.02 -2.34
N SER A 301 -4.86 -7.88 -1.73
CA SER A 301 -3.96 -6.73 -1.70
C SER A 301 -2.60 -7.04 -1.04
N GLN A 302 -2.54 -8.00 -0.11
CA GLN A 302 -1.29 -8.43 0.53
C GLN A 302 -0.42 -9.23 -0.44
N GLN A 303 -1.01 -10.14 -1.21
CA GLN A 303 -0.31 -10.90 -2.26
C GLN A 303 0.22 -9.95 -3.35
N ILE A 304 -0.59 -8.99 -3.78
CA ILE A 304 -0.18 -7.97 -4.77
C ILE A 304 0.98 -7.14 -4.21
N THR A 305 0.89 -6.70 -2.96
CA THR A 305 1.99 -5.98 -2.31
C THR A 305 3.28 -6.80 -2.28
N GLN A 306 3.20 -8.12 -2.10
CA GLN A 306 4.39 -8.98 -2.16
C GLN A 306 4.99 -9.09 -3.57
N LEU A 307 4.16 -9.10 -4.61
CA LEU A 307 4.60 -9.11 -6.01
C LEU A 307 5.24 -7.77 -6.40
N CYS A 308 4.62 -6.65 -6.03
CA CYS A 308 5.19 -5.31 -6.25
C CYS A 308 6.52 -5.06 -5.52
N ARG A 309 6.88 -5.87 -4.51
CA ARG A 309 8.21 -5.83 -3.87
C ARG A 309 9.28 -6.60 -4.65
N CYS A 310 8.87 -7.43 -5.60
CA CYS A 310 9.76 -8.25 -6.42
C CYS A 310 9.81 -7.77 -7.87
N CYS A 311 9.05 -6.73 -8.24
CA CYS A 311 8.93 -6.21 -9.59
C CYS A 311 8.94 -4.68 -9.51
N ASP A 312 9.98 -4.07 -10.06
CA ASP A 312 10.29 -2.65 -9.92
C ASP A 312 9.32 -1.79 -10.72
N SER A 313 9.00 -2.19 -11.96
CA SER A 313 7.91 -1.57 -12.73
C SER A 313 6.52 -1.90 -12.19
N ARG A 314 6.42 -2.89 -11.30
CA ARG A 314 5.17 -3.41 -10.74
C ARG A 314 4.21 -3.87 -11.84
N ARG A 315 4.77 -4.51 -12.87
CA ARG A 315 4.02 -5.15 -13.94
C ARG A 315 3.51 -6.52 -13.53
N LEU A 316 2.19 -6.65 -13.47
CA LEU A 316 1.50 -7.91 -13.16
C LEU A 316 0.64 -8.32 -14.35
N VAL A 317 0.80 -9.55 -14.83
CA VAL A 317 -0.04 -10.14 -15.87
C VAL A 317 -0.93 -11.19 -15.22
N LEU A 318 -2.24 -10.96 -15.20
CA LEU A 318 -3.22 -11.94 -14.78
C LEU A 318 -3.49 -12.88 -15.95
N ASN A 319 -3.25 -14.18 -15.79
CA ASN A 319 -3.63 -15.19 -16.76
C ASN A 319 -4.48 -16.26 -16.07
N PHE A 320 -5.74 -15.88 -15.85
CA PHE A 320 -6.77 -16.72 -15.24
C PHE A 320 -7.52 -17.52 -16.29
N ASP A 321 -8.34 -18.46 -15.83
CA ASP A 321 -9.09 -19.36 -16.71
C ASP A 321 -10.03 -18.54 -17.61
N THR A 322 -10.23 -18.97 -18.86
CA THR A 322 -11.09 -18.24 -19.81
C THR A 322 -12.59 -18.46 -19.58
N ASP A 323 -12.97 -19.11 -18.47
CA ASP A 323 -14.36 -19.36 -18.13
C ASP A 323 -14.98 -18.21 -17.31
N GLY A 324 -16.29 -18.29 -17.05
CA GLY A 324 -16.96 -17.25 -16.27
C GLY A 324 -16.42 -17.08 -14.85
N ALA A 325 -15.81 -18.11 -14.25
CA ALA A 325 -15.22 -18.00 -12.92
C ALA A 325 -13.89 -17.23 -12.97
N GLY A 326 -13.05 -17.50 -13.97
CA GLY A 326 -11.79 -16.79 -14.19
C GLY A 326 -12.00 -15.32 -14.57
N VAL A 327 -13.00 -15.01 -15.41
CA VAL A 327 -13.40 -13.61 -15.69
C VAL A 327 -13.80 -12.88 -14.41
N ARG A 328 -14.60 -13.50 -13.54
CA ARG A 328 -14.97 -12.93 -12.23
C ARG A 328 -13.77 -12.81 -11.30
N ALA A 329 -12.81 -13.74 -11.35
CA ALA A 329 -11.58 -13.65 -10.57
C ALA A 329 -10.72 -12.46 -11.03
N ALA A 330 -10.59 -12.23 -12.35
CA ALA A 330 -9.87 -11.11 -12.93
C ALA A 330 -10.53 -9.78 -12.55
N GLN A 331 -11.85 -9.66 -12.67
CA GLN A 331 -12.60 -8.47 -12.25
C GLN A 331 -12.40 -8.14 -10.76
N ARG A 332 -12.42 -9.16 -9.87
CA ARG A 332 -12.14 -8.96 -8.44
C ARG A 332 -10.71 -8.51 -8.18
N ALA A 333 -9.73 -9.11 -8.88
CA ALA A 333 -8.34 -8.72 -8.77
C ALA A 333 -8.14 -7.27 -9.23
N ILE A 334 -8.72 -6.87 -10.37
CA ILE A 334 -8.73 -5.49 -10.86
C ILE A 334 -9.34 -4.57 -9.81
N GLY A 335 -10.53 -4.87 -9.29
CA GLY A 335 -11.19 -4.04 -8.28
C GLY A 335 -10.37 -3.83 -7.01
N ALA A 336 -9.58 -4.83 -6.58
CA ALA A 336 -8.72 -4.73 -5.40
C ALA A 336 -7.54 -3.75 -5.57
N VAL A 337 -7.13 -3.44 -6.80
CA VAL A 337 -5.98 -2.58 -7.12
C VAL A 337 -6.29 -1.46 -8.11
N GLU A 338 -7.56 -1.31 -8.48
CA GLU A 338 -8.03 -0.40 -9.52
C GLU A 338 -7.42 0.99 -9.32
N GLN A 339 -7.50 1.50 -8.09
CA GLN A 339 -6.89 2.77 -7.71
C GLN A 339 -5.38 2.80 -7.99
N GLN A 340 -4.61 1.83 -7.52
CA GLN A 340 -3.16 1.78 -7.74
C GLN A 340 -2.83 1.77 -9.24
N ALA A 341 -3.57 1.00 -10.03
CA ALA A 341 -3.36 0.91 -11.47
C ALA A 341 -3.68 2.24 -12.18
N LEU A 342 -4.83 2.82 -11.85
CA LEU A 342 -5.32 4.10 -12.35
C LEU A 342 -4.38 5.28 -12.11
N GLN A 343 -3.61 5.21 -11.04
CA GLN A 343 -2.69 6.28 -10.66
C GLN A 343 -1.25 6.00 -11.10
N GLY A 344 -1.03 5.03 -12.01
CA GLY A 344 0.27 4.64 -12.55
C GLY A 344 1.22 3.99 -11.53
N GLN A 345 0.70 3.49 -10.41
CA GLN A 345 1.51 2.81 -9.38
C GLN A 345 1.60 1.29 -9.57
N LEU A 346 0.82 0.72 -10.49
CA LEU A 346 0.75 -0.69 -10.79
C LEU A 346 0.43 -0.85 -12.28
N GLU A 347 1.24 -1.58 -13.03
CA GLU A 347 0.94 -1.91 -14.43
C GLU A 347 0.23 -3.27 -14.48
N LEU A 348 -1.11 -3.25 -14.44
CA LEU A 348 -1.90 -4.48 -14.50
C LEU A 348 -2.29 -4.81 -15.95
N ARG A 349 -2.02 -6.04 -16.36
CA ARG A 349 -2.39 -6.60 -17.66
C ARG A 349 -3.21 -7.87 -17.46
N VAL A 350 -4.07 -8.19 -18.43
CA VAL A 350 -4.89 -9.40 -18.41
C VAL A 350 -4.64 -10.18 -19.69
N LEU A 351 -4.07 -11.36 -19.57
CA LEU A 351 -3.83 -12.27 -20.69
C LEU A 351 -4.98 -13.27 -20.78
N HIS A 352 -5.69 -13.25 -21.91
CA HIS A 352 -6.56 -14.33 -22.35
C HIS A 352 -5.81 -15.21 -23.35
N LEU A 353 -5.86 -16.52 -23.13
CA LEU A 353 -5.26 -17.48 -24.05
C LEU A 353 -6.22 -17.72 -25.22
N PRO A 354 -5.72 -17.78 -26.46
CA PRO A 354 -6.56 -17.96 -27.65
C PRO A 354 -7.11 -19.39 -27.79
N ALA A 355 -6.51 -20.35 -27.07
CA ALA A 355 -6.89 -21.76 -27.04
C ALA A 355 -6.54 -22.35 -25.67
N GLY A 356 -7.19 -23.45 -25.31
CA GLY A 356 -7.05 -24.07 -23.98
C GLY A 356 -7.75 -23.28 -22.89
N LYS A 357 -8.10 -23.96 -21.78
CA LYS A 357 -8.82 -23.35 -20.66
C LYS A 357 -7.89 -22.61 -19.70
N ASP A 358 -6.70 -23.15 -19.51
CA ASP A 358 -5.69 -22.73 -18.55
C ASP A 358 -4.27 -22.80 -19.17
N PRO A 359 -3.24 -22.22 -18.51
CA PRO A 359 -1.86 -22.26 -19.00
C PRO A 359 -1.31 -23.68 -19.19
N ASP A 360 -1.69 -24.63 -18.33
CA ASP A 360 -1.29 -26.04 -18.44
C ASP A 360 -1.81 -26.66 -19.76
N GLU A 361 -3.10 -26.48 -20.07
CA GLU A 361 -3.70 -26.97 -21.30
C GLU A 361 -3.15 -26.28 -22.55
N PHE A 362 -2.90 -24.96 -22.48
CA PHE A 362 -2.30 -24.23 -23.59
C PHE A 362 -0.90 -24.76 -23.92
N LEU A 363 -0.05 -24.98 -22.91
CA LEU A 363 1.33 -25.47 -23.09
C LEU A 363 1.43 -26.92 -23.57
N ARG A 364 0.37 -27.73 -23.41
CA ARG A 364 0.31 -29.06 -24.02
C ARG A 364 0.20 -29.01 -25.55
N GLN A 365 -0.37 -27.94 -26.09
CA GLN A 365 -0.65 -27.79 -27.52
C GLN A 365 0.29 -26.78 -28.20
N HIS A 366 0.84 -25.83 -27.44
CA HIS A 366 1.64 -24.70 -27.93
C HIS A 366 2.97 -24.58 -27.17
N GLY A 367 3.95 -23.94 -27.80
CA GLY A 367 5.28 -23.80 -27.20
C GLY A 367 5.41 -22.65 -26.20
N ALA A 368 6.43 -22.71 -25.34
CA ALA A 368 6.79 -21.63 -24.42
C ALA A 368 7.08 -20.29 -25.13
N GLY A 369 7.58 -20.32 -26.38
CA GLY A 369 7.81 -19.13 -27.19
C GLY A 369 6.52 -18.40 -27.54
N GLU A 370 5.46 -19.14 -27.86
CA GLU A 370 4.13 -18.58 -28.16
C GLU A 370 3.52 -17.96 -26.90
N TYR A 371 3.63 -18.64 -25.76
CA TYR A 371 3.17 -18.08 -24.49
C TYR A 371 3.88 -16.77 -24.14
N ARG A 372 5.21 -16.68 -24.34
CA ARG A 372 5.96 -15.43 -24.12
C ARG A 372 5.51 -14.31 -25.07
N ALA A 373 5.26 -14.64 -26.35
CA ALA A 373 4.73 -13.66 -27.30
C ALA A 373 3.34 -13.15 -26.90
N LEU A 374 2.51 -14.01 -26.30
CA LEU A 374 1.22 -13.62 -25.73
C LEU A 374 1.39 -12.72 -24.51
N LEU A 375 2.32 -13.02 -23.59
CA LEU A 375 2.64 -12.17 -22.43
C LEU A 375 3.08 -10.75 -22.85
N GLU A 376 3.91 -10.63 -23.89
CA GLU A 376 4.36 -9.34 -24.41
C GLU A 376 3.20 -8.50 -24.95
N ARG A 377 2.19 -9.16 -25.54
CA ARG A 377 1.01 -8.54 -26.14
C ARG A 377 -0.18 -8.45 -25.19
N ALA A 378 -0.05 -8.91 -23.94
CA ALA A 378 -1.14 -8.96 -22.99
C ALA A 378 -1.74 -7.55 -22.81
N PRO A 379 -3.04 -7.35 -23.08
CA PRO A 379 -3.66 -6.03 -23.02
C PRO A 379 -3.61 -5.44 -21.61
N LEU A 380 -3.67 -4.10 -21.51
CA LEU A 380 -3.89 -3.48 -20.21
C LEU A 380 -5.26 -3.91 -19.68
N TRP A 381 -5.41 -3.94 -18.35
CA TRP A 381 -6.67 -4.33 -17.72
C TRP A 381 -7.88 -3.50 -18.22
N LEU A 382 -7.63 -2.25 -18.63
CA LEU A 382 -8.66 -1.36 -19.14
C LEU A 382 -9.09 -1.72 -20.56
N ASP A 383 -8.14 -2.01 -21.46
CA ASP A 383 -8.42 -2.56 -22.80
C ASP A 383 -9.26 -3.84 -22.67
N TRP A 384 -8.84 -4.73 -21.76
CA TRP A 384 -9.54 -5.96 -21.49
C TRP A 384 -10.97 -5.73 -20.99
N GLN A 385 -11.19 -4.82 -20.03
CA GLN A 385 -12.54 -4.51 -19.56
C GLN A 385 -13.43 -3.89 -20.64
N ILE A 386 -12.86 -3.08 -21.55
CA ILE A 386 -13.60 -2.53 -22.69
C ILE A 386 -14.08 -3.66 -23.59
N GLU A 387 -13.21 -4.60 -23.95
CA GLU A 387 -13.58 -5.76 -24.77
C GLU A 387 -14.64 -6.63 -24.06
N GLN A 388 -14.50 -6.89 -22.76
CA GLN A 388 -15.51 -7.63 -21.97
C GLN A 388 -16.87 -6.94 -21.92
N VAL A 389 -16.93 -5.61 -21.94
CA VAL A 389 -18.20 -4.86 -22.00
C VAL A 389 -18.87 -4.98 -23.36
N LEU A 390 -18.09 -5.17 -24.42
CA LEU A 390 -18.55 -5.26 -25.81
C LEU A 390 -18.82 -6.71 -26.25
N GLU A 391 -18.22 -7.69 -25.59
CA GLU A 391 -18.38 -9.10 -25.85
C GLU A 391 -19.87 -9.51 -25.82
N ASP A 392 -20.26 -10.36 -26.77
CA ASP A 392 -21.63 -10.86 -26.98
C ASP A 392 -22.73 -9.81 -27.18
N LYS A 393 -22.37 -8.53 -27.42
CA LYS A 393 -23.34 -7.47 -27.74
C LYS A 393 -23.44 -7.19 -29.24
N ASP A 394 -24.67 -7.18 -29.73
CA ASP A 394 -25.03 -6.64 -31.04
C ASP A 394 -25.23 -5.12 -30.94
N LEU A 395 -24.20 -4.38 -31.31
CA LEU A 395 -24.21 -2.91 -31.28
C LEU A 395 -25.17 -2.28 -32.31
N ALA A 396 -25.76 -3.05 -33.23
CA ALA A 396 -26.81 -2.57 -34.12
C ALA A 396 -28.17 -2.47 -33.41
N ARG A 397 -28.34 -3.17 -32.27
CA ARG A 397 -29.56 -3.11 -31.46
C ARG A 397 -29.50 -1.98 -30.44
N SER A 398 -30.52 -1.13 -30.41
CA SER A 398 -30.56 0.07 -29.57
C SER A 398 -30.46 -0.23 -28.07
N ASP A 399 -31.10 -1.29 -27.60
CA ASP A 399 -31.07 -1.73 -26.20
C ASP A 399 -29.65 -2.16 -25.77
N GLN A 400 -28.98 -2.95 -26.61
CA GLN A 400 -27.62 -3.43 -26.32
C GLN A 400 -26.56 -2.34 -26.50
N PHE A 401 -26.72 -1.47 -27.50
CA PHE A 401 -25.88 -0.30 -27.69
C PHE A 401 -25.94 0.63 -26.47
N GLN A 402 -27.14 0.95 -25.98
CA GLN A 402 -27.32 1.79 -24.80
C GLN A 402 -26.67 1.17 -23.55
N GLN A 403 -26.82 -0.14 -23.34
CA GLN A 403 -26.17 -0.85 -22.23
C GLN A 403 -24.64 -0.82 -22.34
N ALA A 404 -24.08 -1.02 -23.54
CA ALA A 404 -22.64 -0.91 -23.79
C ALA A 404 -22.12 0.50 -23.48
N VAL A 405 -22.78 1.53 -24.01
CA VAL A 405 -22.41 2.94 -23.75
C VAL A 405 -22.44 3.24 -22.26
N ALA A 406 -23.50 2.86 -21.54
CA ALA A 406 -23.61 3.12 -20.10
C ALA A 406 -22.47 2.47 -19.30
N SER A 407 -22.13 1.21 -19.59
CA SER A 407 -21.02 0.51 -18.93
C SER A 407 -19.65 1.12 -19.27
N LEU A 408 -19.43 1.52 -20.53
CA LEU A 408 -18.18 2.16 -20.94
C LEU A 408 -18.04 3.56 -20.36
N VAL A 409 -19.12 4.32 -20.27
CA VAL A 409 -19.14 5.63 -19.62
C VAL A 409 -18.79 5.50 -18.13
N ALA A 410 -19.36 4.53 -17.42
CA ALA A 410 -19.01 4.26 -16.02
C ALA A 410 -17.54 3.84 -15.86
N LEU A 411 -17.00 3.05 -16.80
CA LEU A 411 -15.60 2.62 -16.78
C LEU A 411 -14.63 3.79 -17.07
N LEU A 412 -14.86 4.54 -18.15
CA LEU A 412 -14.03 5.68 -18.54
C LEU A 412 -14.23 6.89 -17.62
N GLY A 413 -15.35 6.95 -16.89
CA GLY A 413 -15.64 7.93 -15.83
C GLY A 413 -14.64 7.78 -14.70
N LYS A 414 -14.24 6.53 -14.44
CA LYS A 414 -13.05 6.21 -13.70
C LYS A 414 -11.79 6.37 -14.56
N LEU A 415 -11.58 7.45 -15.31
CA LEU A 415 -10.24 7.90 -15.74
C LEU A 415 -10.03 9.39 -15.37
N PRO A 416 -8.82 9.81 -14.95
CA PRO A 416 -8.58 11.21 -14.64
C PRO A 416 -8.61 12.00 -15.96
N GLN A 417 -8.94 13.29 -15.92
CA GLN A 417 -8.81 14.14 -17.11
C GLN A 417 -7.33 14.20 -17.53
N SER A 418 -6.97 13.37 -18.49
CA SER A 418 -5.59 13.06 -18.90
C SER A 418 -5.58 12.67 -20.36
N ALA A 419 -4.40 12.71 -21.00
CA ALA A 419 -4.23 12.23 -22.36
C ALA A 419 -4.68 10.77 -22.54
N VAL A 420 -4.49 9.94 -21.49
CA VAL A 420 -4.93 8.54 -21.45
C VAL A 420 -6.45 8.44 -21.58
N ARG A 421 -7.21 9.26 -20.85
CA ARG A 421 -8.68 9.28 -20.97
C ARG A 421 -9.12 9.71 -22.37
N SER A 422 -8.49 10.72 -22.96
CA SER A 422 -8.80 11.13 -24.33
C SER A 422 -8.52 10.02 -25.34
N HIS A 423 -7.41 9.30 -25.18
CA HIS A 423 -7.06 8.15 -26.02
C HIS A 423 -8.13 7.06 -25.96
N TYR A 424 -8.55 6.65 -24.76
CA TYR A 424 -9.58 5.61 -24.61
C TYR A 424 -10.97 6.07 -25.08
N LEU A 425 -11.32 7.34 -24.90
CA LEU A 425 -12.57 7.90 -25.45
C LEU A 425 -12.61 7.78 -26.98
N GLN A 426 -11.51 8.12 -27.65
CA GLN A 426 -11.40 7.98 -29.09
C GLN A 426 -11.49 6.51 -29.52
N GLN A 427 -10.73 5.62 -28.89
CA GLN A 427 -10.73 4.18 -29.20
C GLN A 427 -12.12 3.55 -29.03
N VAL A 428 -12.83 3.88 -27.94
CA VAL A 428 -14.19 3.40 -27.70
C VAL A 428 -15.17 3.96 -28.73
N ALA A 429 -15.06 5.25 -29.09
CA ALA A 429 -15.92 5.85 -30.11
C ALA A 429 -15.72 5.20 -31.48
N GLU A 430 -14.47 4.91 -31.87
CA GLU A 430 -14.15 4.18 -33.10
C GLU A 430 -14.80 2.79 -33.09
N ARG A 431 -14.69 2.05 -31.99
CA ARG A 431 -15.27 0.71 -31.85
C ARG A 431 -16.80 0.72 -31.92
N LEU A 432 -17.46 1.65 -31.22
CA LEU A 432 -18.92 1.81 -31.22
C LEU A 432 -19.47 2.28 -32.58
N SER A 433 -18.67 3.01 -33.37
CA SER A 433 -19.09 3.54 -34.68
C SER A 433 -19.12 2.49 -35.80
N GLY A 434 -18.55 1.30 -35.58
CA GLY A 434 -18.35 0.30 -36.64
C GLY A 434 -17.46 0.80 -37.79
N GLY A 435 -16.53 1.72 -37.52
CA GLY A 435 -15.59 2.27 -38.51
C GLY A 435 -16.11 3.49 -39.29
N GLN A 436 -17.29 4.02 -38.97
CA GLN A 436 -17.82 5.23 -39.61
C GLN A 436 -17.21 6.50 -38.99
N ALA A 437 -16.22 7.10 -39.66
CA ALA A 437 -15.44 8.23 -39.12
C ALA A 437 -16.27 9.41 -38.60
N ARG A 438 -17.35 9.81 -39.30
CA ARG A 438 -18.23 10.91 -38.86
C ARG A 438 -19.01 10.56 -37.59
N LEU A 439 -19.45 9.30 -37.48
CA LEU A 439 -20.16 8.82 -36.30
C LEU A 439 -19.20 8.67 -35.12
N ALA A 440 -17.97 8.20 -35.35
CA ALA A 440 -16.93 8.13 -34.33
C ALA A 440 -16.65 9.50 -33.70
N GLN A 441 -16.49 10.56 -34.50
CA GLN A 441 -16.28 11.92 -33.99
C GLN A 441 -17.43 12.39 -33.10
N LYS A 442 -18.68 12.16 -33.54
CA LYS A 442 -19.87 12.51 -32.77
C LYS A 442 -19.96 11.72 -31.46
N LEU A 443 -19.73 10.41 -31.51
CA LEU A 443 -19.73 9.54 -30.34
C LEU A 443 -18.62 9.90 -29.36
N GLU A 444 -17.44 10.29 -29.84
CA GLU A 444 -16.36 10.76 -28.97
C GLU A 444 -16.78 12.01 -28.20
N GLU A 445 -17.42 12.98 -28.86
CA GLU A 445 -17.93 14.19 -28.22
C GLU A 445 -19.06 13.89 -27.22
N ASP A 446 -20.01 13.03 -27.60
CA ASP A 446 -21.10 12.57 -26.73
C ASP A 446 -20.56 11.84 -25.48
N LEU A 447 -19.63 10.90 -25.66
CA LEU A 447 -18.95 10.20 -24.57
C LEU A 447 -18.16 11.19 -23.71
N ARG A 448 -17.44 12.14 -24.31
CA ARG A 448 -16.69 13.16 -23.55
C ARG A 448 -17.60 13.99 -22.66
N GLN A 449 -18.82 14.32 -23.10
CA GLN A 449 -19.82 15.01 -22.28
C GLN A 449 -20.39 14.10 -21.18
N GLN A 450 -20.76 12.87 -21.49
CA GLN A 450 -21.32 11.92 -20.51
C GLN A 450 -20.30 11.57 -19.42
N VAL A 451 -19.05 11.30 -19.81
CA VAL A 451 -17.95 10.99 -18.88
C VAL A 451 -17.54 12.26 -18.09
N LYS A 452 -17.82 13.48 -18.56
CA LYS A 452 -17.66 14.70 -17.71
C LYS A 452 -18.71 14.75 -16.60
N GLY A 453 -19.90 14.18 -16.83
CA GLY A 453 -20.92 13.96 -15.79
C GLY A 453 -20.50 12.91 -14.76
N GLU A 454 -19.76 11.88 -15.19
CA GLU A 454 -19.16 10.85 -14.35
C GLU A 454 -17.78 11.31 -13.81
N ARG A 455 -17.77 12.09 -12.74
CA ARG A 455 -16.51 12.54 -12.11
C ARG A 455 -15.73 11.35 -11.51
N TRP A 456 -14.52 11.14 -12.02
CA TRP A 456 -13.44 10.34 -11.41
C TRP A 456 -13.24 10.63 -9.92
N HIS A 457 -13.39 9.60 -9.08
CA HIS A 457 -13.11 9.62 -7.64
C HIS A 457 -11.71 9.07 -7.27
N GLY A 458 -10.76 9.05 -8.21
CA GLY A 458 -9.44 8.43 -8.01
C GLY A 458 -8.35 9.38 -7.48
N ARG A 459 -8.09 9.28 -6.18
CA ARG A 459 -6.92 9.77 -5.40
C ARG A 459 -7.15 11.03 -4.55
N ALA A 460 -7.14 10.77 -3.23
CA ALA A 460 -7.05 11.71 -2.11
C ALA A 460 -8.28 12.59 -1.79
N SER A 461 -9.48 12.04 -1.93
CA SER A 461 -10.58 12.43 -1.04
C SER A 461 -10.60 11.46 0.14
N ARG A 462 -10.31 11.95 1.34
CA ARG A 462 -11.00 11.42 2.52
C ARG A 462 -12.48 11.61 2.21
N TRP A 463 -13.20 10.53 1.90
CA TRP A 463 -14.66 10.45 1.92
C TRP A 463 -15.39 11.76 1.64
N GLU A 464 -15.50 12.12 0.36
CA GLU A 464 -16.49 13.08 -0.14
C GLU A 464 -17.14 12.46 -1.39
N GLN A 465 -18.32 11.87 -1.18
CA GLN A 465 -19.21 11.36 -2.22
C GLN A 465 -19.66 12.51 -3.14
N PRO A 466 -20.04 12.27 -4.41
CA PRO A 466 -20.57 13.33 -5.27
C PRO A 466 -21.95 13.78 -4.73
N GLY A 467 -22.02 15.03 -4.28
CA GLY A 467 -23.10 15.58 -3.46
C GLY A 467 -22.62 16.00 -2.05
N GLU A 468 -21.48 15.48 -1.61
CA GLU A 468 -20.75 16.00 -0.47
C GLU A 468 -19.95 17.21 -0.90
N ILE A 469 -20.48 18.37 -0.54
CA ILE A 469 -19.71 19.62 -0.40
C ILE A 469 -18.37 19.27 0.27
N GLY A 470 -17.24 19.66 -0.33
CA GLY A 470 -15.96 19.23 0.19
C GLY A 470 -15.71 19.75 1.62
N LEU A 471 -14.87 19.12 2.45
CA LEU A 471 -14.64 19.52 3.86
C LEU A 471 -14.25 20.99 3.97
N ARG A 472 -13.50 21.50 2.99
CA ARG A 472 -13.17 22.91 2.88
C ARG A 472 -14.37 23.76 2.50
N GLU A 473 -15.15 23.35 1.51
CA GLU A 473 -16.34 24.06 1.06
C GLU A 473 -17.43 24.04 2.15
N ARG A 474 -17.59 22.95 2.90
CA ARG A 474 -18.46 22.85 4.09
C ARG A 474 -18.01 23.81 5.17
N ALA A 475 -16.71 23.83 5.48
CA ALA A 475 -16.17 24.73 6.49
C ALA A 475 -16.30 26.21 6.09
N GLU A 476 -16.02 26.55 4.83
CA GLU A 476 -16.19 27.91 4.31
C GLU A 476 -17.68 28.32 4.29
N ALA A 477 -18.59 27.44 3.86
CA ALA A 477 -20.02 27.68 3.91
C ALA A 477 -20.54 27.84 5.35
N GLU A 478 -19.99 27.07 6.31
CA GLU A 478 -20.34 27.18 7.72
C GLU A 478 -19.86 28.50 8.33
N LEU A 479 -18.66 28.98 7.97
CA LEU A 479 -18.20 30.32 8.36
C LEU A 479 -19.14 31.42 7.84
N LEU A 480 -19.54 31.35 6.57
CA LEU A 480 -20.49 32.30 5.99
C LEU A 480 -21.86 32.23 6.68
N ARG A 481 -22.35 31.02 6.96
CA ARG A 481 -23.62 30.81 7.68
C ARG A 481 -23.55 31.37 9.11
N LEU A 482 -22.48 31.07 9.85
CA LEU A 482 -22.23 31.64 11.17
C LEU A 482 -22.23 33.17 11.10
N TYR A 483 -21.55 33.75 10.11
CA TYR A 483 -21.46 35.21 9.96
C TYR A 483 -22.82 35.86 9.63
N LEU A 484 -23.60 35.24 8.75
CA LEU A 484 -24.91 35.74 8.33
C LEU A 484 -25.93 35.70 9.47
N HIS A 485 -25.95 34.60 10.24
CA HIS A 485 -26.98 34.34 11.26
C HIS A 485 -26.60 34.78 12.68
N ALA A 486 -25.31 34.86 13.02
CA ALA A 486 -24.84 35.20 14.36
C ALA A 486 -24.37 36.66 14.45
N GLY A 487 -25.30 37.61 14.23
CA GLY A 487 -25.01 39.05 14.16
C GLY A 487 -24.16 39.60 15.31
N ARG A 488 -24.50 39.22 16.56
CA ARG A 488 -23.77 39.62 17.78
C ARG A 488 -22.32 39.12 17.85
N HIS A 489 -21.95 38.15 17.02
CA HIS A 489 -20.62 37.54 17.01
C HIS A 489 -19.79 37.92 15.77
N ARG A 490 -20.31 38.76 14.85
CA ARG A 490 -19.60 39.15 13.61
C ARG A 490 -18.22 39.75 13.86
N GLY A 491 -18.09 40.67 14.83
CA GLY A 491 -16.80 41.24 15.22
C GLY A 491 -15.80 40.21 15.75
N ALA A 492 -16.27 39.20 16.51
CA ALA A 492 -15.43 38.09 16.96
C ALA A 492 -15.01 37.16 15.81
N ILE A 493 -15.93 36.87 14.88
CA ILE A 493 -15.65 36.05 13.70
C ILE A 493 -14.61 36.74 12.81
N ARG A 494 -14.76 38.03 12.48
CA ARG A 494 -13.80 38.79 11.68
C ARG A 494 -12.39 38.76 12.30
N ARG A 495 -12.30 39.00 13.61
CA ARG A 495 -11.03 38.94 14.35
C ARG A 495 -10.37 37.56 14.28
N GLU A 496 -11.15 36.49 14.46
CA GLU A 496 -10.64 35.11 14.39
C GLU A 496 -10.16 34.75 12.97
N LEU A 497 -10.92 35.15 11.95
CA LEU A 497 -10.53 34.95 10.54
C LEU A 497 -9.26 35.71 10.22
N ARG A 498 -9.13 36.98 10.66
CA ARG A 498 -7.91 37.78 10.48
C ARG A 498 -6.71 37.13 11.16
N GLN A 499 -6.85 36.75 12.44
CA GLN A 499 -5.77 36.17 13.23
C GLN A 499 -5.22 34.87 12.63
N ARG A 500 -6.09 34.07 11.99
CA ARG A 500 -5.71 32.81 11.31
C ARG A 500 -5.47 32.95 9.81
N GLU A 501 -5.50 34.17 9.28
CA GLU A 501 -5.39 34.50 7.86
C GLU A 501 -6.44 33.80 6.97
N LEU A 502 -7.63 33.50 7.50
CA LEU A 502 -8.71 32.74 6.84
C LEU A 502 -9.72 33.62 6.09
N GLU A 503 -9.45 34.91 5.91
CA GLU A 503 -10.32 35.85 5.19
C GLU A 503 -10.32 35.62 3.67
N ASP A 504 -9.30 34.95 3.12
CA ASP A 504 -9.26 34.53 1.72
C ASP A 504 -9.86 33.13 1.55
N PHE A 505 -11.16 33.13 1.22
CA PHE A 505 -11.93 31.95 0.89
C PHE A 505 -11.41 31.32 -0.41
N ALA A 506 -11.16 30.01 -0.43
CA ALA A 506 -10.65 29.36 -1.63
C ALA A 506 -11.75 29.09 -2.66
N ILE A 507 -12.97 28.83 -2.20
CA ILE A 507 -14.10 28.54 -3.07
C ILE A 507 -14.58 29.84 -3.71
N ALA A 508 -14.59 29.87 -5.05
CA ALA A 508 -14.80 31.09 -5.81
C ALA A 508 -16.08 31.84 -5.42
N HIS A 509 -17.22 31.14 -5.31
CA HIS A 509 -18.48 31.77 -4.94
C HIS A 509 -18.53 32.20 -3.46
N HIS A 510 -17.86 31.49 -2.54
CA HIS A 510 -17.73 31.95 -1.14
C HIS A 510 -16.87 33.21 -1.04
N ARG A 511 -15.79 33.30 -1.83
CA ARG A 511 -14.96 34.50 -1.92
C ARG A 511 -15.76 35.70 -2.40
N LEU A 512 -16.59 35.52 -3.44
CA LEU A 512 -17.43 36.59 -3.96
C LEU A 512 -18.48 37.02 -2.92
N LEU A 513 -19.16 36.08 -2.26
CA LEU A 513 -20.11 36.40 -1.19
C LEU A 513 -19.44 37.16 -0.02
N TRP A 514 -18.24 36.72 0.39
CA TRP A 514 -17.48 37.40 1.44
C TRP A 514 -17.02 38.81 1.03
N ALA A 515 -16.65 39.00 -0.23
CA ALA A 515 -16.33 40.31 -0.78
C ALA A 515 -17.56 41.23 -0.75
N SER A 516 -18.72 40.77 -1.23
CA SER A 516 -19.96 41.55 -1.19
C SER A 516 -20.41 41.89 0.24
N ILE A 517 -20.23 40.98 1.20
CA ILE A 517 -20.47 41.25 2.63
C ILE A 517 -19.52 42.35 3.13
N SER A 518 -18.23 42.25 2.80
CA SER A 518 -17.22 43.23 3.22
C SER A 518 -17.51 44.61 2.64
N GLU A 519 -17.86 44.70 1.35
CA GLU A 519 -18.23 45.97 0.71
C GLU A 519 -19.48 46.59 1.36
N LEU A 520 -20.52 45.80 1.64
CA LEU A 520 -21.71 46.30 2.35
C LEU A 520 -21.35 46.87 3.73
N GLU A 521 -20.46 46.20 4.47
CA GLU A 521 -20.02 46.68 5.77
C GLU A 521 -19.15 47.94 5.65
N GLU A 522 -18.28 48.03 4.64
CA GLU A 522 -17.49 49.23 4.33
C GLU A 522 -18.38 50.42 3.97
N ASP A 523 -19.41 50.21 3.15
CA ASP A 523 -20.37 51.24 2.74
C ASP A 523 -21.18 51.79 3.92
N ASN A 524 -21.46 50.95 4.93
CA ASN A 524 -22.28 51.33 6.08
C ASN A 524 -21.46 51.85 7.28
N LEU A 525 -20.26 51.32 7.52
CA LEU A 525 -19.45 51.62 8.71
C LEU A 525 -18.19 52.45 8.41
N GLY A 526 -17.75 52.46 7.15
CA GLY A 526 -16.50 53.05 6.71
C GLY A 526 -15.30 52.10 6.83
N VAL A 527 -14.45 52.11 5.79
CA VAL A 527 -13.26 51.25 5.65
C VAL A 527 -12.35 51.26 6.89
N GLY A 528 -12.06 52.45 7.44
CA GLY A 528 -11.16 52.58 8.59
C GLY A 528 -11.69 51.91 9.86
N ARG A 529 -13.01 51.88 10.03
CA ARG A 529 -13.66 51.26 11.18
C ARG A 529 -13.74 49.75 11.02
N LEU A 530 -14.09 49.25 9.84
CA LEU A 530 -14.07 47.81 9.56
C LEU A 530 -12.66 47.22 9.78
N GLU A 531 -11.62 47.93 9.35
CA GLU A 531 -10.23 47.51 9.61
C GLU A 531 -9.88 47.50 11.11
N ALA A 532 -10.41 48.45 11.89
CA ALA A 532 -10.24 48.45 13.36
C ALA A 532 -10.94 47.25 14.03
N ILE A 533 -12.08 46.80 13.49
CA ILE A 533 -12.78 45.59 13.94
C ILE A 533 -11.98 44.33 13.57
N ASN A 534 -11.49 44.24 12.33
CA ASN A 534 -10.67 43.11 11.86
C ASN A 534 -9.41 42.92 12.73
N ARG A 535 -8.78 44.02 13.16
CA ARG A 535 -7.60 44.00 14.06
C ARG A 535 -7.95 43.75 15.53
N GLY A 536 -9.24 43.72 15.88
CA GLY A 536 -9.72 43.54 17.24
C GLY A 536 -9.58 44.75 18.16
N SER A 537 -9.22 45.93 17.61
CA SER A 537 -9.16 47.19 18.34
C SER A 537 -10.54 47.84 18.58
N ASP A 538 -11.54 47.45 17.79
CA ASP A 538 -12.95 47.80 17.98
C ASP A 538 -13.75 46.48 18.14
N PRO A 539 -14.68 46.35 19.11
CA PRO A 539 -15.51 45.16 19.25
C PRO A 539 -16.43 44.90 18.05
N GLY A 540 -16.86 45.94 17.33
CA GLY A 540 -17.74 45.84 16.17
C GLY A 540 -19.17 45.42 16.53
N ASP A 541 -19.68 45.84 17.69
CA ASP A 541 -21.01 45.43 18.18
C ASP A 541 -22.16 45.86 17.24
N ASP A 542 -21.98 46.97 16.52
CA ASP A 542 -22.92 47.52 15.54
C ASP A 542 -22.94 46.78 14.21
N LEU A 543 -22.00 45.85 13.95
CA LEU A 543 -22.15 44.89 12.85
C LEU A 543 -23.42 44.05 13.02
N ALA A 544 -23.95 43.90 14.24
CA ALA A 544 -25.20 43.19 14.50
C ALA A 544 -26.43 43.95 13.98
N ASP A 545 -26.34 45.27 13.81
CA ASP A 545 -27.46 46.13 13.38
C ASP A 545 -27.69 46.07 11.86
N LEU A 546 -26.70 45.54 11.11
CA LEU A 546 -26.81 45.33 9.67
C LEU A 546 -27.63 44.08 9.35
N ASP A 547 -28.74 44.27 8.63
CA ASP A 547 -29.52 43.17 8.05
C ASP A 547 -28.83 42.62 6.79
N LEU A 548 -27.68 41.98 6.98
CA LEU A 548 -26.86 41.42 5.91
C LEU A 548 -27.64 40.45 5.00
N PRO A 549 -28.49 39.53 5.50
CA PRO A 549 -29.31 38.69 4.64
C PRO A 549 -30.13 39.47 3.61
N ARG A 550 -30.79 40.54 4.04
CA ARG A 550 -31.60 41.39 3.15
C ARG A 550 -30.73 42.23 2.23
N LEU A 551 -29.76 42.95 2.78
CA LEU A 551 -28.86 43.82 2.01
C LEU A 551 -28.10 43.04 0.93
N LEU A 552 -27.61 41.84 1.25
CA LEU A 552 -26.90 40.99 0.32
C LEU A 552 -27.82 40.42 -0.77
N SER A 553 -29.05 40.03 -0.41
CA SER A 553 -30.05 39.58 -1.39
C SER A 553 -30.42 40.70 -2.36
N ASP A 554 -30.75 41.89 -1.84
CA ASP A 554 -31.12 43.06 -2.64
C ASP A 554 -30.02 43.42 -3.64
N ARG A 555 -28.75 43.39 -3.21
CA ARG A 555 -27.59 43.67 -4.05
C ARG A 555 -27.37 42.61 -5.13
N LEU A 556 -27.38 41.33 -4.76
CA LEU A 556 -27.14 40.23 -5.70
C LEU A 556 -28.27 40.05 -6.72
N LEU A 557 -29.51 40.44 -6.39
CA LEU A 557 -30.61 40.47 -7.37
C LEU A 557 -30.33 41.44 -8.53
N VAL A 558 -29.63 42.54 -8.26
CA VAL A 558 -29.36 43.60 -9.25
C VAL A 558 -28.05 43.35 -10.00
N GLU A 559 -27.01 42.91 -9.28
CA GLU A 559 -25.63 42.87 -9.79
C GLU A 559 -25.20 41.49 -10.30
N GLU A 560 -25.56 40.39 -9.62
CA GLU A 560 -25.04 39.03 -9.92
C GLU A 560 -26.06 37.91 -9.62
N SER A 561 -27.06 37.73 -10.49
CA SER A 561 -28.17 36.79 -10.26
C SER A 561 -27.75 35.31 -10.14
N GLU A 562 -26.58 34.92 -10.66
CA GLU A 562 -26.06 33.56 -10.51
C GLU A 562 -25.57 33.25 -9.08
N LEU A 563 -25.05 34.25 -8.35
CA LEU A 563 -24.62 34.10 -6.96
C LEU A 563 -25.80 34.00 -5.99
N LEU A 564 -26.96 34.56 -6.36
CA LEU A 564 -28.17 34.50 -5.55
C LEU A 564 -28.57 33.05 -5.23
N ASN A 565 -28.45 32.14 -6.22
CA ASN A 565 -28.70 30.71 -6.03
C ASN A 565 -27.72 30.03 -5.06
N ARG A 566 -26.53 30.62 -4.84
CA ARG A 566 -25.52 30.13 -3.88
C ARG A 566 -25.72 30.73 -2.49
N LEU A 567 -26.37 31.87 -2.39
CA LEU A 567 -26.73 32.51 -1.12
C LEU A 567 -27.92 31.82 -0.43
N THR A 568 -28.95 31.42 -1.18
CA THR A 568 -30.19 30.84 -0.59
C THR A 568 -29.93 29.72 0.42
N PRO A 569 -29.08 28.71 0.16
CA PRO A 569 -28.81 27.62 1.13
C PRO A 569 -28.03 28.07 2.39
N LEU A 570 -27.43 29.25 2.37
CA LEU A 570 -26.79 29.85 3.56
C LEU A 570 -27.84 30.57 4.42
N LEU A 571 -28.86 31.16 3.80
CA LEU A 571 -29.95 31.86 4.49
C LEU A 571 -31.00 30.92 5.08
N GLU A 572 -31.14 29.71 4.53
CA GLU A 572 -32.12 28.71 4.96
C GLU A 572 -31.45 27.51 5.65
N PRO A 573 -30.97 27.64 6.90
CA PRO A 573 -30.31 26.55 7.60
C PRO A 573 -31.31 25.42 7.94
N ASN A 574 -30.88 24.18 7.72
CA ASN A 574 -31.60 22.98 8.15
C ASN A 574 -31.53 22.78 9.68
N GLU A 575 -32.25 21.79 10.22
CA GLU A 575 -32.34 21.57 11.67
C GLU A 575 -30.96 21.39 12.36
N LEU A 576 -30.06 20.60 11.77
CA LEU A 576 -28.71 20.39 12.29
C LEU A 576 -27.89 21.68 12.29
N GLN A 577 -28.02 22.49 11.24
CA GLN A 577 -27.33 23.78 11.13
C GLN A 577 -27.89 24.80 12.14
N ARG A 578 -29.20 24.80 12.39
CA ARG A 578 -29.79 25.65 13.45
C ARG A 578 -29.30 25.25 14.84
N MET A 579 -29.13 23.96 15.09
CA MET A 579 -28.52 23.48 16.34
C MET A 579 -27.06 23.93 16.46
N ALA A 580 -26.29 23.89 15.38
CA ALA A 580 -24.92 24.39 15.38
C ALA A 580 -24.86 25.90 15.68
N LEU A 581 -25.79 26.69 15.12
CA LEU A 581 -25.91 28.13 15.38
C LEU A 581 -26.28 28.49 16.84
N ALA A 582 -26.66 27.51 17.68
CA ALA A 582 -26.91 27.77 19.11
C ALA A 582 -25.63 28.05 19.91
N GLU A 583 -24.47 27.58 19.43
CA GLU A 583 -23.15 27.84 20.05
C GLU A 583 -22.13 28.40 19.02
N PRO A 584 -22.32 29.64 18.52
CA PRO A 584 -21.57 30.16 17.37
C PRO A 584 -20.04 30.17 17.56
N LEU A 585 -19.56 30.50 18.77
CA LEU A 585 -18.12 30.58 19.04
C LEU A 585 -17.46 29.19 19.12
N LEU A 586 -18.18 28.17 19.59
CA LEU A 586 -17.67 26.80 19.58
C LEU A 586 -17.56 26.27 18.15
N GLN A 587 -18.59 26.52 17.33
CA GLN A 587 -18.57 26.15 15.92
C GLN A 587 -17.50 26.90 15.13
N LEU A 588 -17.32 28.20 15.40
CA LEU A 588 -16.25 29.00 14.82
C LEU A 588 -14.89 28.36 15.10
N ARG A 589 -14.59 28.05 16.38
CA ARG A 589 -13.32 27.43 16.79
C ARG A 589 -13.06 26.09 16.08
N GLY A 590 -14.07 25.22 16.01
CA GLY A 590 -13.94 23.93 15.33
C GLY A 590 -13.71 24.08 13.82
N THR A 591 -14.45 25.00 13.19
CA THR A 591 -14.42 25.25 11.74
C THR A 591 -13.11 25.90 11.31
N THR A 592 -12.63 26.91 12.03
CA THR A 592 -11.34 27.56 11.73
C THR A 592 -10.16 26.60 11.96
N ALA A 593 -10.21 25.75 13.00
CA ALA A 593 -9.19 24.72 13.22
C ALA A 593 -9.10 23.72 12.07
N VAL A 594 -10.24 23.33 11.46
CA VAL A 594 -10.26 22.45 10.28
C VAL A 594 -9.56 23.09 9.07
N LEU A 595 -9.86 24.36 8.78
CA LEU A 595 -9.26 25.09 7.66
C LEU A 595 -7.76 25.33 7.86
N GLU A 596 -7.35 25.71 9.07
CA GLU A 596 -5.95 25.96 9.42
C GLU A 596 -5.11 24.68 9.39
N ARG A 597 -5.71 23.55 9.77
CA ARG A 597 -5.05 22.23 9.68
C ARG A 597 -4.74 21.86 8.24
N GLN A 598 -5.61 22.18 7.29
CA GLN A 598 -5.34 21.94 5.87
C GLN A 598 -4.16 22.77 5.36
N ARG A 599 -4.03 24.03 5.80
CA ARG A 599 -2.87 24.89 5.49
C ARG A 599 -1.58 24.34 6.11
N SER A 600 -1.62 23.94 7.37
CA SER A 600 -0.48 23.34 8.09
C SER A 600 0.00 22.05 7.41
N LEU A 601 -0.91 21.24 6.88
CA LEU A 601 -0.56 20.04 6.09
C LEU A 601 0.10 20.38 4.74
N LYS A 602 -0.29 21.49 4.09
CA LYS A 602 0.41 21.99 2.89
C LYS A 602 1.81 22.47 3.23
N ARG A 603 1.96 23.25 4.31
CA ARG A 603 3.27 23.71 4.81
C ARG A 603 4.18 22.54 5.15
N CYS A 604 3.68 21.50 5.85
CA CYS A 604 4.42 20.26 6.09
C CYS A 604 5.00 19.65 4.80
N ARG A 605 4.22 19.61 3.71
CA ARG A 605 4.70 19.05 2.43
C ARG A 605 5.79 19.92 1.82
N HIS A 606 5.62 21.23 1.80
CA HIS A 606 6.64 22.16 1.31
C HIS A 606 7.92 22.11 2.14
N LEU A 607 7.81 22.00 3.46
CA LEU A 607 8.98 21.88 4.35
C LEU A 607 9.74 20.57 4.12
N LEU A 608 9.03 19.47 3.85
CA LEU A 608 9.69 18.20 3.50
C LEU A 608 10.40 18.27 2.14
N ASP A 609 9.80 18.92 1.15
CA ASP A 609 10.39 19.12 -0.18
C ASP A 609 11.61 20.07 -0.12
N ALA A 610 11.47 21.18 0.62
CA ALA A 610 12.56 22.12 0.89
C ALA A 610 13.70 21.48 1.68
N TRP A 611 13.39 20.60 2.64
CA TRP A 611 14.39 19.84 3.39
C TRP A 611 15.08 18.79 2.50
N GLY A 612 14.33 18.03 1.72
CA GLY A 612 14.86 17.00 0.82
C GLY A 612 15.71 17.53 -0.34
N SER A 613 15.55 18.81 -0.69
CA SER A 613 16.36 19.50 -1.69
C SER A 613 17.65 20.11 -1.13
N GLN A 614 17.85 20.11 0.21
CA GLN A 614 19.11 20.56 0.80
C GLN A 614 20.19 19.50 0.62
N ARG A 615 21.36 19.93 0.16
CA ARG A 615 22.57 19.10 0.16
C ARG A 615 23.21 19.17 1.54
N LEU A 616 23.03 18.13 2.34
CA LEU A 616 23.63 18.06 3.68
C LEU A 616 25.16 17.90 3.59
N GLU A 617 25.89 18.74 4.30
CA GLU A 617 27.32 18.58 4.53
C GLU A 617 27.53 17.55 5.66
N THR A 618 28.41 16.58 5.44
CA THR A 618 28.63 15.50 6.41
C THR A 618 29.56 15.93 7.53
N LEU A 619 29.47 15.23 8.67
CA LEU A 619 30.40 15.43 9.78
C LEU A 619 31.86 15.23 9.34
N GLU A 620 32.13 14.29 8.41
CA GLU A 620 33.51 14.12 7.90
C GLU A 620 34.00 15.33 7.12
N ARG A 621 33.11 15.99 6.35
CA ARG A 621 33.46 17.23 5.62
C ARG A 621 33.65 18.40 6.57
N CYS A 622 32.89 18.42 7.66
CA CYS A 622 33.08 19.40 8.72
C CYS A 622 34.43 19.20 9.43
N ILE A 623 34.77 17.96 9.78
CA ILE A 623 36.05 17.62 10.40
C ILE A 623 37.21 17.98 9.46
N ALA A 624 37.11 17.66 8.16
CA ALA A 624 38.14 17.99 7.18
C ALA A 624 38.40 19.51 7.09
N ARG A 625 37.34 20.33 7.01
CA ARG A 625 37.46 21.80 6.99
C ARG A 625 38.07 22.37 8.26
N LEU A 626 37.65 21.89 9.44
CA LEU A 626 38.20 22.36 10.72
C LEU A 626 39.67 21.99 10.89
N LEU A 627 40.10 20.85 10.33
CA LEU A 627 41.50 20.45 10.31
C LEU A 627 42.31 21.34 9.36
N GLU A 628 41.79 21.68 8.17
CA GLU A 628 42.40 22.63 7.24
C GLU A 628 42.49 24.06 7.82
N GLU A 629 41.44 24.53 8.52
CA GLU A 629 41.43 25.84 9.21
C GLU A 629 42.39 25.87 10.42
N SER A 630 42.57 24.74 11.11
CA SER A 630 43.53 24.62 12.21
C SER A 630 44.99 24.72 11.77
N GLU A 631 45.29 24.45 10.49
CA GLU A 631 46.60 24.69 9.88
C GLU A 631 46.80 26.16 9.45
N ALA A 632 45.72 26.95 9.31
CA ALA A 632 45.75 28.35 8.87
C ALA A 632 45.65 29.39 10.01
N GLU A 633 44.95 29.09 11.12
CA GLU A 633 44.83 29.98 12.28
C GLU A 633 45.55 29.41 13.52
N ALA A 634 46.88 29.41 13.47
CA ALA A 634 47.72 29.20 14.65
C ALA A 634 47.78 30.47 15.53
N SER A 635 46.64 31.07 15.89
CA SER A 635 46.57 32.08 16.96
C SER A 635 45.12 32.44 17.33
N ALA A 636 44.75 32.07 18.57
CA ALA A 636 43.64 32.59 19.38
C ALA A 636 42.20 32.12 19.10
N ALA A 637 41.83 30.93 19.59
CA ALA A 637 40.47 30.64 20.09
C ALA A 637 40.43 29.41 21.01
N ALA A 638 40.92 29.57 22.25
CA ALA A 638 41.02 28.52 23.27
C ALA A 638 39.81 28.47 24.22
N ALA A 639 38.58 28.24 23.73
CA ALA A 639 37.40 28.20 24.62
C ALA A 639 36.36 27.10 24.35
N LEU A 640 36.38 26.36 23.24
CA LEU A 640 35.39 25.33 22.92
C LEU A 640 36.07 24.00 22.53
N SER A 641 35.52 22.87 23.00
CA SER A 641 36.04 21.53 22.66
C SER A 641 35.93 21.27 21.15
N MET A 642 36.79 20.39 20.61
CA MET A 642 36.76 20.02 19.18
C MET A 642 35.37 19.50 18.76
N GLU A 643 34.71 18.74 19.64
CA GLU A 643 33.32 18.28 19.47
C GLU A 643 32.36 19.46 19.33
N SER A 644 32.45 20.46 20.22
CA SER A 644 31.60 21.65 20.13
C SER A 644 31.85 22.50 18.88
N ARG A 645 33.07 22.50 18.34
CA ARG A 645 33.40 23.18 17.07
C ARG A 645 32.83 22.42 15.87
N ILE A 646 32.91 21.09 15.88
CA ILE A 646 32.31 20.23 14.85
C ILE A 646 30.79 20.42 14.84
N ASP A 647 30.15 20.39 16.01
CA ASP A 647 28.71 20.59 16.13
C ASP A 647 28.28 22.00 15.70
N SER A 648 29.06 23.02 16.05
CA SER A 648 28.81 24.40 15.62
C SER A 648 28.91 24.53 14.10
N MET A 649 29.96 24.00 13.48
CA MET A 649 30.16 24.11 12.04
C MET A 649 29.20 23.22 11.25
N PHE A 650 28.84 22.05 11.77
CA PHE A 650 27.77 21.23 11.21
C PHE A 650 26.43 21.96 11.25
N SER A 651 26.13 22.64 12.37
CA SER A 651 24.91 23.44 12.51
C SER A 651 24.89 24.64 11.57
N GLU A 652 26.04 25.27 11.34
CA GLU A 652 26.18 26.39 10.41
C GLU A 652 26.02 25.94 8.94
N LEU A 653 26.75 24.90 8.53
CA LEU A 653 26.73 24.40 7.15
C LEU A 653 25.40 23.73 6.76
N ASN A 654 24.68 23.17 7.74
CA ASN A 654 23.38 22.56 7.54
C ASN A 654 22.22 23.41 8.08
N GLY A 655 22.46 24.69 8.38
CA GLY A 655 21.51 25.55 9.08
C GLY A 655 20.12 25.59 8.45
N ASP A 656 20.05 25.73 7.12
CA ASP A 656 18.77 25.74 6.40
C ASP A 656 18.05 24.38 6.46
N ALA A 657 18.79 23.27 6.35
CA ALA A 657 18.21 21.94 6.45
C ALA A 657 17.67 21.64 7.86
N LEU A 658 18.43 22.01 8.89
CA LEU A 658 18.02 21.90 10.28
C LEU A 658 16.82 22.81 10.59
N ARG A 659 16.80 24.01 10.02
CA ARG A 659 15.67 24.95 10.15
C ARG A 659 14.40 24.42 9.50
N PHE A 660 14.48 23.85 8.29
CA PHE A 660 13.30 23.23 7.65
C PHE A 660 12.79 22.03 8.43
N GLN A 661 13.68 21.22 8.98
CA GLN A 661 13.33 20.12 9.86
C GLN A 661 12.62 20.61 11.14
N GLU A 662 13.16 21.63 11.80
CA GLU A 662 12.55 22.22 13.00
C GLU A 662 11.17 22.80 12.72
N LEU A 663 11.04 23.59 11.64
CA LEU A 663 9.76 24.14 11.18
C LEU A 663 8.75 23.04 10.87
N TYR A 664 9.18 21.91 10.29
CA TYR A 664 8.31 20.76 10.05
C TYR A 664 7.76 20.18 11.34
N TYR A 665 8.61 19.96 12.35
CA TYR A 665 8.16 19.44 13.65
C TYR A 665 7.28 20.43 14.40
N ASN A 666 7.54 21.73 14.28
CA ASN A 666 6.68 22.79 14.80
C ASN A 666 5.27 22.73 14.18
N GLU A 667 5.18 22.63 12.86
CA GLU A 667 3.89 22.47 12.16
C GLU A 667 3.17 21.17 12.55
N ARG A 668 3.90 20.08 12.77
CA ARG A 668 3.32 18.82 13.26
C ARG A 668 2.74 18.94 14.68
N ARG A 669 3.42 19.67 15.57
CA ARG A 669 2.89 19.99 16.91
C ARG A 669 1.65 20.87 16.82
N HIS A 670 1.66 21.86 15.94
CA HIS A 670 0.51 22.73 15.68
C HIS A 670 -0.72 21.95 15.20
N ILE A 671 -0.54 21.01 14.25
CA ILE A 671 -1.62 20.12 13.80
C ILE A 671 -2.26 19.34 14.96
N HIS A 672 -1.45 18.87 15.91
CA HIS A 672 -1.97 18.17 17.08
C HIS A 672 -2.82 19.09 17.98
N HIS A 673 -2.39 20.34 18.17
CA HIS A 673 -3.17 21.35 18.88
C HIS A 673 -4.50 21.64 18.17
N LEU A 674 -4.50 21.77 16.84
CA LEU A 674 -5.72 21.97 16.05
C LEU A 674 -6.67 20.77 16.13
N ASP A 675 -6.15 19.54 16.18
CA ASP A 675 -6.96 18.34 16.37
C ASP A 675 -7.67 18.33 17.75
N GLN A 676 -7.05 18.90 18.79
CA GLN A 676 -7.69 19.10 20.10
C GLN A 676 -8.80 20.17 20.04
N GLN A 677 -8.58 21.28 19.33
CA GLN A 677 -9.59 22.32 19.13
C GLN A 677 -10.82 21.80 18.38
N ARG A 678 -10.65 20.82 17.48
CA ARG A 678 -11.72 20.16 16.73
C ARG A 678 -12.56 19.19 17.57
N CYS A 679 -11.98 18.59 18.61
CA CYS A 679 -12.61 17.53 19.42
C CYS A 679 -13.26 18.02 20.72
N ALA A 680 -13.45 19.33 20.91
CA ALA A 680 -14.07 19.88 22.11
C ALA A 680 -15.57 19.50 22.18
N ASP A 681 -15.83 18.35 22.79
CA ASP A 681 -17.13 17.89 23.28
C ASP A 681 -17.65 18.89 24.35
N PRO A 682 -18.87 19.45 24.21
CA PRO A 682 -19.48 20.31 25.23
C PRO A 682 -19.51 19.68 26.63
N LEU A 683 -19.54 18.34 26.72
CA LEU A 683 -19.56 17.61 27.99
C LEU A 683 -18.19 17.50 28.68
N ALA A 684 -17.08 17.75 27.97
CA ALA A 684 -15.73 17.66 28.53
C ALA A 684 -15.31 18.94 29.28
N ALA A 685 -15.80 20.10 28.86
CA ALA A 685 -15.48 21.38 29.51
C ALA A 685 -16.09 21.50 30.92
N ALA A 686 -17.27 20.91 31.15
CA ALA A 686 -17.91 20.88 32.47
C ALA A 686 -17.19 19.96 33.48
N ARG A 687 -16.38 18.99 33.02
CA ARG A 687 -15.61 18.06 33.89
C ARG A 687 -14.21 18.55 34.25
N LEU A 688 -13.75 19.63 33.62
CA LEU A 688 -12.47 20.29 33.95
C LEU A 688 -12.67 21.56 34.80
N ALA A 689 -13.91 21.96 35.04
CA ALA A 689 -14.30 23.07 35.92
C ALA A 689 -15.04 22.61 37.19
N SER A 690 -15.02 21.30 37.48
CA SER A 690 -15.42 20.66 38.74
C SER A 690 -14.23 19.88 39.29
#